data_AF-M1N9V0-F1
#
_entry.id   AF-M1N9V0-F1
#
_cell.length_a   1.000
_cell.length_b   1.000
_cell.length_c   1.000
_cell.angle_alpha   90.00
_cell.angle_beta   90.00
_cell.angle_gamma   90.00
#
_symmetry.space_group_name_H-M   'P 1'
#
loop_
_entity.id
_entity.type
_entity.pdbx_description
1 polymer ?
#
loop_
_entity_poly.entity_id
_entity_poly.type
_entity_poly.pdbx_seq_one_letter_code
_entity_poly.pdbx_strand_id
1 'polypeptide(L)'
;MLSAKKAVFFIIPLLGLSFAPANIVKGAELSQCALCHTDPELIDELTEEAIMYGEGDPEISSRQIGNGYGVKQAPFDLYEKILVSESFLSSTHGQIPCQLCHLGNPDSNDPATAHAGMLRDPSLSSTETCGQCHEDIVSKAINSLHMNATPLYASLEKRCSREQMDSMKESTLQKQCLSCHQGSCGSCHVSRPAVSGGGLRQGHIFKKKPDFVDQCLPCHTSPTGNDFIGKNGKGDVHYRKHQMTCSGCHSGPELHASAGKATNRYHFDQRPQCIDCHTDISTGPIPEHVTHKNVSCYVCHAAPYQNCTSCHIGLDENGVSYSQSSPPKQNFKIGLNPDKKGARYVLMREVGIHRDTFKNDIGKMKRFSALPTYKMATPHTIQRRTWQTADCNHCHGNKDLFLTQDTVPFDAIVANNHVLLKSTDIPEKVQTKRSFILSPTHPDPAMRVSADWLKKHYKDKNLVILDTRTKAQYEKGHIPGAYHLCFCLFRTGAEATPPYMMLSPQELAKTLGGPRLGLSPDTRVVLYDDGHSGRGIVFLALQMIGHQKISFLDGNISSWEQSGFTLAKGKAPQAKVNDYPVKATNPLVDNHGIIELMGSGQAIVVDVRNAAQHNGHMKRSDITKKGGSIPESLSFPLQTVVDGEGMIHSDERLSWLLSTAGINQSREKKIIVTCNTNMLAAEFYMILTYLGYDNVRIHDGSWAEWSAEFQ
;
A
#
# COMPACT_ATOMS: atom_id res chain seq x y z
N MET A 1 -25.76 26.51 71.05
CA MET A 1 -26.81 27.53 71.26
C MET A 1 -27.40 27.85 69.89
N LEU A 2 -28.56 27.29 69.53
CA LEU A 2 -29.88 27.97 69.52
C LEU A 2 -29.83 29.25 68.63
N SER A 3 -30.61 29.47 67.58
CA SER A 3 -32.04 29.22 67.32
C SER A 3 -32.33 29.68 65.87
N ALA A 4 -32.88 28.85 64.97
CA ALA A 4 -34.29 28.74 64.54
C ALA A 4 -34.86 29.80 63.56
N LYS A 5 -35.30 29.27 62.40
CA LYS A 5 -36.57 29.52 61.66
C LYS A 5 -36.87 30.92 61.06
N LYS A 6 -37.02 30.99 59.72
CA LYS A 6 -38.33 30.96 59.04
C LYS A 6 -38.19 30.85 57.51
N ALA A 7 -39.02 29.98 56.94
CA ALA A 7 -39.20 29.73 55.52
C ALA A 7 -40.33 30.59 54.94
N VAL A 8 -40.27 30.85 53.62
CA VAL A 8 -41.43 31.13 52.75
C VAL A 8 -41.23 30.37 51.43
N PHE A 9 -42.25 29.60 51.05
CA PHE A 9 -42.39 28.77 49.85
C PHE A 9 -42.84 29.58 48.62
N PHE A 10 -42.56 29.12 47.39
CA PHE A 10 -43.56 28.56 46.45
C PHE A 10 -42.95 28.09 45.08
N ILE A 11 -43.03 26.76 44.86
CA ILE A 11 -43.40 25.97 43.65
C ILE A 11 -42.71 26.17 42.27
N ILE A 12 -42.03 25.10 41.79
CA ILE A 12 -42.02 24.56 40.39
C ILE A 12 -41.86 23.00 40.49
N PRO A 13 -42.55 22.16 39.67
CA PRO A 13 -42.84 20.77 40.02
C PRO A 13 -41.70 19.78 39.76
N LEU A 14 -41.64 18.74 40.61
CA LEU A 14 -40.84 17.52 40.43
C LEU A 14 -41.36 16.70 39.24
N LEU A 15 -40.46 16.41 38.29
CA LEU A 15 -40.46 15.18 37.50
C LEU A 15 -38.99 14.76 37.31
N GLY A 16 -38.39 14.29 38.40
CA GLY A 16 -37.10 13.61 38.38
C GLY A 16 -37.32 12.11 38.26
N LEU A 17 -37.28 11.58 37.03
CA LEU A 17 -37.08 10.15 36.83
C LEU A 17 -35.61 9.84 37.10
N SER A 18 -35.33 9.42 38.32
CA SER A 18 -34.08 8.77 38.70
C SER A 18 -34.03 7.40 38.03
N PHE A 19 -33.23 7.24 36.97
CA PHE A 19 -32.89 5.92 36.46
C PHE A 19 -31.90 5.26 37.43
N ALA A 20 -32.39 4.24 38.14
CA ALA A 20 -31.55 3.30 38.87
C ALA A 20 -30.61 2.55 37.90
N PRO A 21 -29.41 2.11 38.34
CA PRO A 21 -28.55 1.27 37.53
C PRO A 21 -29.29 -0.03 37.20
N ALA A 22 -29.48 -0.30 35.91
CA ALA A 22 -30.19 -1.48 35.45
C ALA A 22 -29.51 -2.75 35.99
N ASN A 23 -30.28 -3.54 36.71
CA ASN A 23 -29.96 -4.92 37.04
C ASN A 23 -29.65 -5.71 35.77
N ILE A 24 -28.67 -6.58 35.86
CA ILE A 24 -28.30 -7.58 34.86
C ILE A 24 -29.54 -8.44 34.55
N VAL A 25 -30.18 -8.22 33.40
CA VAL A 25 -31.23 -9.10 32.89
C VAL A 25 -30.55 -10.25 32.15
N LYS A 26 -30.35 -11.38 32.84
CA LYS A 26 -30.22 -12.67 32.15
C LYS A 26 -31.63 -13.07 31.69
N GLY A 27 -31.89 -13.00 30.38
CA GLY A 27 -33.11 -13.51 29.75
C GLY A 27 -33.97 -12.50 28.98
N ALA A 28 -33.40 -11.47 28.35
CA ALA A 28 -34.16 -10.65 27.39
C ALA A 28 -34.34 -11.43 26.07
N GLU A 29 -35.57 -11.53 25.57
CA GLU A 29 -35.83 -11.99 24.20
C GLU A 29 -35.03 -11.11 23.22
N LEU A 30 -34.33 -11.75 22.29
CA LEU A 30 -33.57 -11.06 21.24
C LEU A 30 -34.55 -10.24 20.38
N SER A 31 -34.17 -9.00 20.03
CA SER A 31 -34.95 -8.21 19.08
C SER A 31 -35.04 -8.93 17.72
N GLN A 32 -36.10 -8.66 16.94
CA GLN A 32 -36.21 -9.24 15.59
C GLN A 32 -34.99 -8.87 14.74
N CYS A 33 -34.44 -7.67 14.92
CA CYS A 33 -33.17 -7.26 14.30
C CYS A 33 -32.02 -8.19 14.69
N ALA A 34 -31.84 -8.51 15.97
CA ALA A 34 -30.77 -9.41 16.39
C ALA A 34 -30.98 -10.82 15.82
N LEU A 35 -32.22 -11.35 15.85
CA LEU A 35 -32.55 -12.66 15.27
C LEU A 35 -32.18 -12.75 13.78
N CYS A 36 -32.50 -11.73 12.98
CA CYS A 36 -32.16 -11.71 11.55
C CYS A 36 -30.67 -11.51 11.27
N HIS A 37 -29.91 -10.88 12.19
CA HIS A 37 -28.52 -10.51 11.95
C HIS A 37 -27.49 -11.37 12.68
N THR A 38 -27.89 -12.30 13.55
CA THR A 38 -26.97 -13.25 14.19
C THR A 38 -26.98 -14.65 13.59
N ASP A 39 -27.92 -14.95 12.70
CA ASP A 39 -28.05 -16.26 12.05
C ASP A 39 -27.37 -16.25 10.66
N PRO A 40 -26.20 -16.91 10.51
CA PRO A 40 -25.49 -16.95 9.23
C PRO A 40 -26.27 -17.68 8.13
N GLU A 41 -27.03 -18.72 8.46
CA GLU A 41 -27.76 -19.53 7.46
C GLU A 41 -28.91 -18.71 6.87
N LEU A 42 -29.66 -17.99 7.72
CA LEU A 42 -30.71 -17.07 7.29
C LEU A 42 -30.15 -15.92 6.46
N ILE A 43 -28.98 -15.39 6.84
CA ILE A 43 -28.33 -14.32 6.08
C ILE A 43 -27.88 -14.81 4.70
N ASP A 44 -27.28 -16.00 4.61
CA ASP A 44 -26.84 -16.58 3.34
C ASP A 44 -28.05 -16.81 2.40
N GLU A 45 -29.16 -17.37 2.92
CA GLU A 45 -30.39 -17.56 2.15
C GLU A 45 -30.97 -16.24 1.60
N LEU A 46 -31.06 -15.21 2.45
CA LEU A 46 -31.58 -13.89 2.05
C LEU A 46 -30.64 -13.13 1.11
N THR A 47 -29.32 -13.35 1.21
CA THR A 47 -28.34 -12.70 0.34
C THR A 47 -28.24 -13.36 -1.03
N GLU A 48 -28.37 -14.68 -1.13
CA GLU A 48 -28.49 -15.37 -2.41
C GLU A 48 -29.73 -14.89 -3.19
N GLU A 49 -30.86 -14.68 -2.51
CA GLU A 49 -32.08 -14.16 -3.11
C GLU A 49 -31.91 -12.70 -3.59
N ALA A 50 -31.29 -11.82 -2.79
CA ALA A 50 -31.03 -10.42 -3.17
C ALA A 50 -30.09 -10.26 -4.37
N ILE A 51 -29.09 -11.15 -4.52
CA ILE A 51 -28.18 -11.17 -5.68
C ILE A 51 -28.93 -11.60 -6.96
N MET A 52 -29.85 -12.57 -6.85
CA MET A 52 -30.63 -13.10 -7.97
C MET A 52 -31.60 -12.07 -8.56
N TYR A 53 -32.05 -11.07 -7.78
CA TYR A 53 -32.96 -10.00 -8.22
C TYR A 53 -32.28 -8.65 -8.54
N GLY A 54 -30.94 -8.60 -8.56
CA GLY A 54 -30.19 -7.43 -9.05
C GLY A 54 -30.07 -6.26 -8.07
N GLU A 55 -30.60 -6.37 -6.85
CA GLU A 55 -30.41 -5.39 -5.77
C GLU A 55 -29.11 -5.68 -4.98
N GLY A 56 -28.00 -5.78 -5.70
CA GLY A 56 -26.75 -6.18 -5.06
C GLY A 56 -25.53 -6.19 -5.98
N ASP A 57 -25.58 -5.53 -7.14
CA ASP A 57 -24.48 -5.58 -8.10
C ASP A 57 -23.16 -5.09 -7.47
N PRO A 58 -22.19 -5.98 -7.21
CA PRO A 58 -20.90 -5.59 -6.67
C PRO A 58 -20.13 -4.70 -7.67
N GLU A 59 -20.47 -4.72 -8.97
CA GLU A 59 -19.92 -3.80 -9.96
C GLU A 59 -20.42 -2.36 -9.76
N ILE A 60 -21.64 -2.12 -9.27
CA ILE A 60 -22.11 -0.74 -9.02
C ILE A 60 -21.34 -0.09 -7.87
N SER A 61 -21.02 -0.86 -6.81
CA SER A 61 -20.21 -0.36 -5.69
C SER A 61 -18.77 -0.05 -6.11
N SER A 62 -18.19 -0.85 -7.02
CA SER A 62 -16.83 -0.63 -7.54
C SER A 62 -16.77 0.41 -8.66
N ARG A 63 -17.86 0.67 -9.37
CA ARG A 63 -17.98 1.78 -10.35
C ARG A 63 -18.13 3.15 -9.66
N GLN A 64 -18.79 3.21 -8.50
CA GLN A 64 -18.96 4.46 -7.73
C GLN A 64 -17.71 4.83 -6.89
N ILE A 65 -16.96 3.83 -6.42
CA ILE A 65 -15.72 4.03 -5.68
C ILE A 65 -14.59 3.95 -6.70
N GLY A 66 -14.25 5.10 -7.31
CA GLY A 66 -13.30 5.18 -8.42
C GLY A 66 -12.02 4.34 -8.20
N ASN A 67 -11.37 3.96 -9.31
CA ASN A 67 -10.16 3.11 -9.40
C ASN A 67 -8.96 3.62 -8.59
N GLY A 68 -9.07 3.67 -7.26
CA GLY A 68 -8.04 4.16 -6.37
C GLY A 68 -6.86 3.21 -6.42
N TYR A 69 -5.65 3.75 -6.57
CA TYR A 69 -4.38 3.04 -6.45
C TYR A 69 -4.06 2.59 -5.00
N GLY A 70 -5.10 2.33 -4.21
CA GLY A 70 -5.06 2.04 -2.80
C GLY A 70 -4.54 0.66 -2.44
N VAL A 71 -4.29 0.45 -1.15
CA VAL A 71 -4.11 -0.89 -0.58
C VAL A 71 -5.40 -1.68 -0.87
N LYS A 72 -5.42 -2.45 -1.97
CA LYS A 72 -6.50 -3.41 -2.21
C LYS A 72 -6.51 -4.43 -1.08
N GLN A 73 -7.67 -4.58 -0.48
CA GLN A 73 -7.97 -5.54 0.58
C GLN A 73 -8.98 -6.54 0.03
N ALA A 74 -8.97 -7.76 0.56
CA ALA A 74 -9.99 -8.74 0.22
C ALA A 74 -11.38 -8.15 0.56
N PRO A 75 -12.38 -8.30 -0.31
CA PRO A 75 -13.75 -7.97 0.05
C PRO A 75 -14.20 -8.88 1.20
N PHE A 76 -15.08 -8.38 2.06
CA PHE A 76 -15.86 -9.24 2.94
C PHE A 76 -16.95 -9.93 2.12
N ASP A 77 -17.25 -11.17 2.48
CA ASP A 77 -18.42 -11.86 1.96
C ASP A 77 -19.69 -11.11 2.36
N LEU A 78 -20.78 -11.31 1.63
CA LEU A 78 -22.01 -10.54 1.88
C LEU A 78 -22.54 -10.74 3.29
N TYR A 79 -22.50 -11.98 3.81
CA TYR A 79 -22.90 -12.25 5.19
C TYR A 79 -22.00 -11.54 6.21
N GLU A 80 -20.67 -11.56 6.02
CA GLU A 80 -19.72 -10.86 6.90
C GLU A 80 -19.98 -9.35 6.99
N LYS A 81 -20.61 -8.76 5.96
CA LYS A 81 -20.94 -7.33 5.96
C LYS A 81 -22.09 -6.98 6.89
N ILE A 82 -22.98 -7.91 7.20
CA ILE A 82 -24.21 -7.64 7.98
C ILE A 82 -24.37 -8.52 9.22
N LEU A 83 -23.53 -9.56 9.36
CA LEU A 83 -23.52 -10.43 10.53
C LEU A 83 -23.14 -9.63 11.77
N VAL A 84 -23.92 -9.83 12.84
CA VAL A 84 -23.68 -9.35 14.20
C VAL A 84 -23.20 -10.53 15.02
N SER A 85 -22.11 -10.36 15.76
CA SER A 85 -21.57 -11.45 16.58
C SER A 85 -22.34 -11.60 17.89
N GLU A 86 -22.48 -12.82 18.39
CA GLU A 86 -23.01 -13.06 19.74
C GLU A 86 -22.20 -12.32 20.82
N SER A 87 -20.89 -12.20 20.60
CA SER A 87 -20.00 -11.46 21.50
C SER A 87 -20.35 -9.98 21.58
N PHE A 88 -20.93 -9.39 20.52
CA PHE A 88 -21.40 -8.02 20.53
C PHE A 88 -22.65 -7.90 21.39
N LEU A 89 -23.61 -8.81 21.25
CA LEU A 89 -24.85 -8.81 22.04
C LEU A 89 -24.58 -8.87 23.55
N SER A 90 -23.48 -9.52 23.93
CA SER A 90 -23.03 -9.58 25.33
C SER A 90 -22.32 -8.31 25.83
N SER A 91 -22.01 -7.36 24.93
CA SER A 91 -21.30 -6.12 25.27
C SER A 91 -22.23 -5.03 25.78
N THR A 92 -21.67 -3.97 26.38
CA THR A 92 -22.45 -2.79 26.80
C THR A 92 -23.24 -2.16 25.65
N HIS A 93 -22.70 -2.16 24.43
CA HIS A 93 -23.42 -1.63 23.26
C HIS A 93 -24.50 -2.58 22.75
N GLY A 94 -24.27 -3.91 22.84
CA GLY A 94 -25.26 -4.91 22.41
C GLY A 94 -26.48 -5.02 23.32
N GLN A 95 -26.40 -4.47 24.54
CA GLN A 95 -27.54 -4.34 25.45
C GLN A 95 -28.44 -3.15 25.12
N ILE A 96 -28.04 -2.28 24.19
CA ILE A 96 -28.84 -1.14 23.72
C ILE A 96 -29.72 -1.64 22.57
N PRO A 97 -31.06 -1.42 22.61
CA PRO A 97 -31.92 -1.77 21.49
C PRO A 97 -31.46 -1.14 20.18
N CYS A 98 -31.35 -1.95 19.12
CA CYS A 98 -30.76 -1.57 17.83
C CYS A 98 -31.38 -0.28 17.25
N GLN A 99 -32.70 -0.14 17.36
CA GLN A 99 -33.47 0.99 16.84
C GLN A 99 -33.14 2.33 17.52
N LEU A 100 -32.56 2.32 18.73
CA LEU A 100 -32.14 3.57 19.39
C LEU A 100 -30.92 4.19 18.70
N CYS A 101 -30.10 3.39 18.04
CA CYS A 101 -28.99 3.89 17.24
C CYS A 101 -29.37 3.96 15.77
N HIS A 102 -29.94 2.88 15.24
CA HIS A 102 -30.15 2.71 13.80
C HIS A 102 -31.53 3.14 13.31
N LEU A 103 -32.48 3.53 14.18
CA LEU A 103 -33.90 3.69 13.80
C LEU A 103 -34.46 2.40 13.17
N GLY A 104 -35.44 2.51 12.28
CA GLY A 104 -36.14 1.36 11.70
C GLY A 104 -37.27 0.83 12.58
N ASN A 105 -37.90 -0.26 12.12
CA ASN A 105 -39.00 -0.93 12.82
C ASN A 105 -38.52 -2.25 13.45
N PRO A 106 -38.31 -2.31 14.77
CA PRO A 106 -37.79 -3.49 15.46
C PRO A 106 -38.82 -4.62 15.60
N ASP A 107 -40.09 -4.37 15.28
CA ASP A 107 -41.19 -5.32 15.45
C ASP A 107 -41.54 -6.06 14.15
N SER A 108 -40.88 -5.72 13.04
CA SER A 108 -41.09 -6.34 11.74
C SER A 108 -39.98 -7.33 11.40
N ASN A 109 -40.35 -8.47 10.84
CA ASN A 109 -39.44 -9.45 10.25
C ASN A 109 -39.38 -9.35 8.71
N ASP A 110 -40.12 -8.41 8.11
CA ASP A 110 -40.05 -8.09 6.69
C ASP A 110 -38.90 -7.09 6.44
N PRO A 111 -37.88 -7.42 5.63
CA PRO A 111 -36.71 -6.56 5.45
C PRO A 111 -37.04 -5.14 4.98
N ALA A 112 -38.04 -4.96 4.11
CA ALA A 112 -38.39 -3.64 3.60
C ALA A 112 -39.00 -2.75 4.70
N THR A 113 -39.90 -3.34 5.50
CA THR A 113 -40.57 -2.65 6.61
C THR A 113 -39.64 -2.43 7.80
N ALA A 114 -38.81 -3.41 8.14
CA ALA A 114 -37.85 -3.34 9.24
C ALA A 114 -36.79 -2.25 9.00
N HIS A 115 -36.29 -2.14 7.76
CA HIS A 115 -35.24 -1.16 7.41
C HIS A 115 -35.77 0.20 6.94
N ALA A 116 -37.10 0.39 6.87
CA ALA A 116 -37.69 1.66 6.48
C ALA A 116 -37.23 2.80 7.42
N GLY A 117 -36.52 3.79 6.87
CA GLY A 117 -35.98 4.91 7.65
C GLY A 117 -34.76 4.59 8.52
N MET A 118 -34.15 3.41 8.36
CA MET A 118 -32.96 3.02 9.13
C MET A 118 -31.72 3.85 8.73
N LEU A 119 -30.99 4.31 9.73
CA LEU A 119 -29.67 4.91 9.61
C LEU A 119 -28.60 3.82 9.50
N ARG A 120 -27.99 3.69 8.33
CA ARG A 120 -26.89 2.71 8.09
C ARG A 120 -25.62 3.05 8.88
N ASP A 121 -25.31 4.34 9.01
CA ASP A 121 -24.20 4.82 9.83
C ASP A 121 -24.70 5.93 10.78
N PRO A 122 -25.15 5.56 11.99
CA PRO A 122 -25.70 6.52 12.94
C PRO A 122 -24.63 7.43 13.54
N SER A 123 -23.34 7.07 13.41
CA SER A 123 -22.24 7.88 13.94
C SER A 123 -21.92 9.13 13.12
N LEU A 124 -22.52 9.29 11.95
CA LEU A 124 -22.53 10.56 11.22
C LEU A 124 -23.26 11.66 12.02
N SER A 125 -24.23 11.27 12.83
CA SER A 125 -24.94 12.12 13.81
C SER A 125 -24.50 11.73 15.23
N SER A 126 -23.19 11.76 15.47
CA SER A 126 -22.60 11.29 16.73
C SER A 126 -23.02 12.10 17.96
N THR A 127 -23.44 13.36 17.80
CA THR A 127 -23.96 14.19 18.91
C THR A 127 -25.23 13.59 19.49
N GLU A 128 -26.17 13.21 18.64
CA GLU A 128 -27.46 12.64 19.01
C GLU A 128 -27.31 11.19 19.45
N THR A 129 -26.49 10.41 18.74
CA THR A 129 -26.42 8.96 18.91
C THR A 129 -25.43 8.53 20.01
N CYS A 130 -24.28 9.19 20.10
CA CYS A 130 -23.19 8.80 20.99
C CYS A 130 -22.93 9.81 22.12
N GLY A 131 -23.36 11.07 21.94
CA GLY A 131 -23.03 12.19 22.82
C GLY A 131 -23.51 12.02 24.25
N GLN A 132 -24.61 11.29 24.48
CA GLN A 132 -25.14 11.05 25.83
C GLN A 132 -24.17 10.24 26.72
N CYS A 133 -23.35 9.37 26.12
CA CYS A 133 -22.37 8.54 26.85
C CYS A 133 -20.92 8.97 26.59
N HIS A 134 -20.66 9.69 25.50
CA HIS A 134 -19.32 10.05 25.03
C HIS A 134 -19.16 11.55 24.73
N GLU A 135 -19.84 12.41 25.48
CA GLU A 135 -19.90 13.87 25.30
C GLU A 135 -18.53 14.51 25.05
N ASP A 136 -17.54 14.22 25.90
CA ASP A 136 -16.20 14.79 25.83
C ASP A 136 -15.46 14.47 24.53
N ILE A 137 -15.66 13.27 23.99
CA ILE A 137 -14.99 12.83 22.75
C ILE A 137 -15.76 13.37 21.55
N VAL A 138 -17.09 13.25 21.56
CA VAL A 138 -17.96 13.68 20.46
C VAL A 138 -17.83 15.18 20.20
N SER A 139 -17.86 15.99 21.26
CA SER A 139 -17.74 17.46 21.16
C SER A 139 -16.43 17.93 20.52
N LYS A 140 -15.33 17.17 20.71
CA LYS A 140 -14.03 17.45 20.11
C LYS A 140 -13.91 16.89 18.70
N ALA A 141 -14.34 15.65 18.51
CA ALA A 141 -14.14 14.88 17.29
C ALA A 141 -14.94 15.40 16.09
N ILE A 142 -16.12 16.03 16.30
CA ILE A 142 -16.93 16.59 15.21
C ILE A 142 -16.15 17.62 14.37
N ASN A 143 -15.17 18.29 14.98
CA ASN A 143 -14.29 19.25 14.33
C ASN A 143 -12.89 18.68 13.99
N SER A 144 -12.68 17.38 14.16
CA SER A 144 -11.43 16.70 13.79
C SER A 144 -11.27 16.58 12.27
N LEU A 145 -10.01 16.52 11.83
CA LEU A 145 -9.60 16.24 10.46
C LEU A 145 -10.05 14.87 9.94
N HIS A 146 -10.37 13.92 10.83
CA HIS A 146 -10.86 12.60 10.45
C HIS A 146 -12.39 12.55 10.24
N MET A 147 -13.11 13.57 10.71
CA MET A 147 -14.58 13.64 10.62
C MET A 147 -15.05 14.71 9.64
N ASN A 148 -14.31 15.82 9.50
CA ASN A 148 -14.67 16.90 8.59
C ASN A 148 -13.67 17.08 7.43
N ALA A 149 -14.21 17.47 6.28
CA ALA A 149 -13.43 17.79 5.08
C ALA A 149 -13.10 19.30 4.96
N THR A 150 -13.15 20.08 6.05
CA THR A 150 -12.96 21.54 6.03
C THR A 150 -11.68 22.00 5.32
N PRO A 151 -10.50 21.37 5.52
CA PRO A 151 -9.29 21.78 4.81
C PRO A 151 -9.32 21.53 3.29
N LEU A 152 -10.08 20.53 2.84
CA LEU A 152 -10.30 20.29 1.41
C LEU A 152 -11.07 21.47 0.80
N TYR A 153 -12.20 21.84 1.42
CA TYR A 153 -13.00 22.99 0.99
C TYR A 153 -12.18 24.29 1.00
N ALA A 154 -11.44 24.56 2.08
CA ALA A 154 -10.59 25.74 2.18
C ALA A 154 -9.49 25.79 1.09
N SER A 155 -9.00 24.63 0.63
CA SER A 155 -8.05 24.55 -0.48
C SER A 155 -8.72 24.87 -1.82
N LEU A 156 -9.94 24.36 -2.04
CA LEU A 156 -10.70 24.58 -3.26
C LEU A 156 -11.17 26.03 -3.38
N GLU A 157 -11.65 26.64 -2.28
CA GLU A 157 -12.08 28.05 -2.24
C GLU A 157 -10.94 29.03 -2.60
N LYS A 158 -9.68 28.66 -2.35
CA LYS A 158 -8.53 29.45 -2.78
C LYS A 158 -8.24 29.33 -4.28
N ARG A 159 -8.58 28.20 -4.91
CA ARG A 159 -8.33 27.94 -6.35
C ARG A 159 -9.52 28.28 -7.24
N CYS A 160 -10.73 28.30 -6.68
CA CYS A 160 -11.99 28.54 -7.37
C CYS A 160 -12.53 29.94 -7.04
N SER A 161 -13.41 30.46 -7.90
CA SER A 161 -14.28 31.60 -7.55
C SER A 161 -15.48 31.12 -6.72
N ARG A 162 -16.22 32.04 -6.08
CA ARG A 162 -17.42 31.70 -5.29
C ARG A 162 -18.48 30.98 -6.13
N GLU A 163 -18.77 31.50 -7.32
CA GLU A 163 -19.68 30.89 -8.31
C GLU A 163 -19.26 29.44 -8.64
N GLN A 164 -17.96 29.21 -8.86
CA GLN A 164 -17.43 27.88 -9.13
C GLN A 164 -17.60 26.94 -7.92
N MET A 165 -17.44 27.44 -6.69
CA MET A 165 -17.61 26.62 -5.49
C MET A 165 -19.06 26.22 -5.25
N ASP A 166 -20.00 27.15 -5.46
CA ASP A 166 -21.43 26.88 -5.26
C ASP A 166 -21.91 25.80 -6.25
N SER A 167 -21.49 25.88 -7.51
CA SER A 167 -21.78 24.86 -8.53
C SER A 167 -21.15 23.49 -8.25
N MET A 168 -20.00 23.41 -7.56
CA MET A 168 -19.28 22.15 -7.33
C MET A 168 -19.84 21.33 -6.16
N LYS A 169 -20.43 21.99 -5.15
CA LYS A 169 -20.90 21.36 -3.91
C LYS A 169 -22.06 20.39 -4.14
N GLU A 170 -22.97 20.71 -5.06
CA GLU A 170 -24.20 19.94 -5.29
C GLU A 170 -24.01 18.71 -6.20
N SER A 171 -22.93 18.65 -6.99
CA SER A 171 -22.70 17.58 -7.96
C SER A 171 -21.54 16.65 -7.58
N THR A 172 -20.36 17.22 -7.33
CA THR A 172 -19.09 16.50 -7.41
C THR A 172 -18.48 16.25 -6.03
N LEU A 173 -18.51 17.23 -5.13
CA LEU A 173 -17.85 17.09 -3.83
C LEU A 173 -18.50 16.02 -2.95
N GLN A 174 -19.83 16.01 -2.87
CA GLN A 174 -20.56 15.00 -2.11
C GLN A 174 -20.42 13.59 -2.70
N LYS A 175 -20.48 13.45 -4.03
CA LYS A 175 -20.47 12.14 -4.69
C LYS A 175 -19.07 11.53 -4.84
N GLN A 176 -18.03 12.34 -5.03
CA GLN A 176 -16.70 11.86 -5.46
C GLN A 176 -15.57 12.14 -4.48
N CYS A 177 -15.69 13.16 -3.62
CA CYS A 177 -14.63 13.53 -2.69
C CYS A 177 -14.93 13.09 -1.27
N LEU A 178 -16.17 13.29 -0.81
CA LEU A 178 -16.55 12.92 0.56
C LEU A 178 -16.59 11.41 0.78
N SER A 179 -16.77 10.61 -0.27
CA SER A 179 -16.63 9.15 -0.17
C SER A 179 -15.30 8.74 0.48
N CYS A 180 -14.20 9.45 0.20
CA CYS A 180 -12.88 9.22 0.82
C CYS A 180 -12.52 10.21 1.94
N HIS A 181 -13.08 11.42 1.93
CA HIS A 181 -12.71 12.51 2.85
C HIS A 181 -13.72 12.76 3.98
N GLN A 182 -14.73 11.91 4.12
CA GLN A 182 -15.69 11.93 5.23
C GLN A 182 -15.57 10.62 6.03
N GLY A 183 -14.97 10.72 7.22
CA GLY A 183 -14.95 9.61 8.18
C GLY A 183 -16.13 9.68 9.14
N SER A 184 -16.34 8.58 9.87
CA SER A 184 -17.33 8.44 10.94
C SER A 184 -16.75 7.62 12.11
N CYS A 185 -17.31 7.74 13.32
CA CYS A 185 -16.85 6.90 14.43
C CYS A 185 -17.06 5.41 14.10
N GLY A 186 -18.16 5.06 13.42
CA GLY A 186 -18.45 3.72 12.93
C GLY A 186 -17.34 3.19 12.02
N SER A 187 -16.94 3.96 11.00
CA SER A 187 -15.87 3.58 10.07
C SER A 187 -14.48 3.40 10.73
N CYS A 188 -14.29 3.94 11.93
CA CYS A 188 -13.05 3.84 12.71
C CYS A 188 -13.15 2.83 13.86
N HIS A 189 -14.34 2.47 14.33
CA HIS A 189 -14.47 1.68 15.56
C HIS A 189 -15.30 0.41 15.41
N VAL A 190 -16.14 0.31 14.37
CA VAL A 190 -17.17 -0.74 14.28
C VAL A 190 -17.15 -1.42 12.91
N SER A 191 -17.14 -0.62 11.85
CA SER A 191 -17.23 -1.07 10.47
C SER A 191 -15.99 -0.72 9.68
N ARG A 192 -15.87 -1.37 8.53
CA ARG A 192 -14.89 -1.03 7.51
C ARG A 192 -15.39 0.18 6.70
N PRO A 193 -14.53 1.13 6.33
CA PRO A 193 -14.92 2.29 5.53
C PRO A 193 -15.55 1.88 4.18
N ALA A 194 -16.55 2.65 3.74
CA ALA A 194 -17.29 2.40 2.50
C ALA A 194 -16.38 2.29 1.27
N VAL A 195 -15.29 3.09 1.22
CA VAL A 195 -14.26 3.06 0.16
C VAL A 195 -13.55 1.72 -0.01
N SER A 196 -13.73 0.81 0.94
CA SER A 196 -13.16 -0.53 0.92
C SER A 196 -14.23 -1.63 0.95
N GLY A 197 -15.46 -1.30 0.55
CA GLY A 197 -16.55 -2.26 0.41
C GLY A 197 -17.46 -2.39 1.65
N GLY A 198 -17.20 -1.61 2.70
CA GLY A 198 -18.03 -1.59 3.91
C GLY A 198 -17.99 -2.89 4.71
N GLY A 199 -18.91 -3.01 5.66
CA GLY A 199 -19.15 -4.24 6.43
C GLY A 199 -18.75 -4.18 7.89
N LEU A 200 -19.42 -5.01 8.70
CA LEU A 200 -19.25 -5.07 10.15
C LEU A 200 -18.01 -5.87 10.53
N ARG A 201 -16.98 -5.21 11.03
CA ARG A 201 -15.75 -5.93 11.37
C ARG A 201 -15.96 -6.73 12.67
N GLN A 202 -15.64 -8.02 12.63
CA GLN A 202 -15.79 -8.93 13.78
C GLN A 202 -17.24 -8.93 14.33
N GLY A 203 -18.23 -8.80 13.46
CA GLY A 203 -19.64 -8.84 13.83
C GLY A 203 -20.07 -7.71 14.76
N HIS A 204 -19.89 -6.47 14.32
CA HIS A 204 -20.34 -5.23 14.98
C HIS A 204 -19.63 -4.88 16.30
N ILE A 205 -18.46 -5.44 16.57
CA ILE A 205 -17.73 -5.16 17.80
C ILE A 205 -17.10 -3.76 17.78
N PHE A 206 -17.43 -2.95 18.78
CA PHE A 206 -16.83 -1.63 19.02
C PHE A 206 -15.39 -1.80 19.56
N LYS A 207 -14.41 -1.41 18.76
CA LYS A 207 -12.99 -1.42 19.14
C LYS A 207 -12.51 -0.02 19.47
N LYS A 208 -11.99 0.16 20.69
CA LYS A 208 -11.37 1.42 21.13
C LYS A 208 -10.22 1.87 20.22
N LYS A 209 -9.40 0.93 19.74
CA LYS A 209 -8.33 1.21 18.77
C LYS A 209 -8.75 0.67 17.40
N PRO A 210 -8.72 1.51 16.34
CA PRO A 210 -8.98 1.02 14.99
C PRO A 210 -7.94 -0.02 14.57
N ASP A 211 -8.37 -1.01 13.78
CA ASP A 211 -7.42 -1.83 13.03
C ASP A 211 -6.83 -0.97 11.93
N PHE A 212 -5.51 -0.87 11.92
CA PHE A 212 -4.86 0.03 10.97
C PHE A 212 -4.97 -0.51 9.53
N VAL A 213 -5.03 -1.82 9.32
CA VAL A 213 -5.26 -2.39 8.00
C VAL A 213 -6.69 -2.09 7.61
N ASP A 214 -7.70 -2.63 8.27
CA ASP A 214 -9.08 -2.60 7.75
C ASP A 214 -9.79 -1.25 7.89
N GLN A 215 -9.27 -0.30 8.67
CA GLN A 215 -9.91 1.01 8.85
C GLN A 215 -9.00 2.17 8.45
N CYS A 216 -7.76 2.21 8.92
CA CYS A 216 -6.88 3.33 8.59
C CYS A 216 -6.39 3.27 7.13
N LEU A 217 -5.87 2.12 6.69
CA LEU A 217 -5.29 2.00 5.35
C LEU A 217 -6.31 2.32 4.24
N PRO A 218 -7.59 1.92 4.27
CA PRO A 218 -8.63 2.31 3.31
C PRO A 218 -8.74 3.80 3.04
N CYS A 219 -8.76 4.62 4.10
CA CYS A 219 -8.88 6.08 3.96
C CYS A 219 -7.52 6.72 3.68
N HIS A 220 -6.44 6.11 4.18
CA HIS A 220 -5.06 6.49 3.89
C HIS A 220 -4.47 5.71 2.70
N THR A 221 -5.35 5.16 1.84
CA THR A 221 -5.03 4.30 0.68
C THR A 221 -4.19 5.04 -0.33
N SER A 222 -4.24 6.38 -0.28
CA SER A 222 -3.26 7.25 -0.91
C SER A 222 -1.85 6.69 -0.73
N PRO A 223 -0.92 6.99 -1.64
CA PRO A 223 0.44 6.44 -1.64
C PRO A 223 1.13 6.19 -0.28
N THR A 224 0.84 7.04 0.72
CA THR A 224 1.21 6.90 2.14
C THR A 224 0.99 5.51 2.76
N GLY A 225 -0.18 4.88 2.60
CA GLY A 225 -0.49 3.61 3.26
C GLY A 225 0.33 2.45 2.70
N ASN A 226 0.42 2.36 1.36
CA ASN A 226 1.25 1.37 0.67
C ASN A 226 2.74 1.55 0.98
N ASP A 227 3.20 2.79 1.05
CA ASP A 227 4.56 3.16 1.44
C ASP A 227 4.89 2.70 2.87
N PHE A 228 3.97 2.93 3.83
CA PHE A 228 4.13 2.54 5.23
C PHE A 228 4.32 1.04 5.41
N ILE A 229 3.49 0.23 4.73
CA ILE A 229 3.53 -1.24 4.85
C ILE A 229 4.55 -1.92 3.94
N GLY A 230 5.32 -1.17 3.17
CA GLY A 230 6.35 -1.71 2.27
C GLY A 230 5.79 -2.42 1.02
N LYS A 231 4.68 -1.92 0.46
CA LYS A 231 4.20 -2.36 -0.86
C LYS A 231 4.95 -1.67 -2.01
N ASN A 232 5.53 -0.49 -1.81
CA ASN A 232 6.31 0.23 -2.82
C ASN A 232 7.76 0.50 -2.40
N GLY A 233 8.35 -0.42 -1.64
CA GLY A 233 9.70 -0.26 -1.11
C GLY A 233 9.85 -1.00 0.21
N LYS A 234 10.79 -0.53 1.04
CA LYS A 234 11.15 -1.21 2.29
C LYS A 234 10.10 -1.12 3.41
N GLY A 235 9.14 -0.21 3.33
CA GLY A 235 8.22 0.07 4.44
C GLY A 235 8.86 0.90 5.55
N ASP A 236 8.04 1.59 6.34
CA ASP A 236 8.53 2.40 7.46
C ASP A 236 9.23 1.52 8.49
N VAL A 237 10.37 1.97 9.03
CA VAL A 237 11.16 1.22 10.00
C VAL A 237 10.40 1.02 11.32
N HIS A 238 9.58 1.98 11.73
CA HIS A 238 8.76 1.85 12.94
C HIS A 238 7.72 0.73 12.78
N TYR A 239 7.15 0.63 11.59
CA TYR A 239 6.21 -0.45 11.28
C TYR A 239 6.92 -1.79 11.04
N ARG A 240 7.81 -1.85 10.05
CA ARG A 240 8.41 -3.11 9.60
C ARG A 240 9.24 -3.78 10.70
N LYS A 241 10.01 -3.01 11.49
CA LYS A 241 10.90 -3.58 12.51
C LYS A 241 10.30 -3.57 13.91
N HIS A 242 9.51 -2.55 14.25
CA HIS A 242 8.98 -2.36 15.60
C HIS A 242 7.47 -2.57 15.71
N GLN A 243 6.80 -2.98 14.62
CA GLN A 243 5.37 -3.25 14.56
C GLN A 243 4.49 -2.10 15.05
N MET A 244 5.00 -0.86 15.00
CA MET A 244 4.21 0.32 15.35
C MET A 244 3.18 0.57 14.26
N THR A 245 1.90 0.42 14.59
CA THR A 245 0.78 0.79 13.71
C THR A 245 0.53 2.29 13.75
N CYS A 246 -0.42 2.81 12.96
CA CYS A 246 -0.75 4.24 12.95
C CYS A 246 -0.99 4.81 14.36
N SER A 247 -1.68 4.05 15.22
CA SER A 247 -1.98 4.44 16.61
C SER A 247 -0.78 4.41 17.57
N GLY A 248 0.35 3.82 17.14
CA GLY A 248 1.61 3.89 17.86
C GLY A 248 2.33 5.23 17.67
N CYS A 249 2.03 5.95 16.59
CA CYS A 249 2.55 7.29 16.31
C CYS A 249 1.50 8.39 16.51
N HIS A 250 0.22 8.09 16.27
CA HIS A 250 -0.90 9.01 16.42
C HIS A 250 -1.76 8.62 17.62
N SER A 251 -1.77 9.44 18.66
CA SER A 251 -2.52 9.12 19.88
C SER A 251 -4.03 9.35 19.70
N GLY A 252 -4.85 8.66 20.51
CA GLY A 252 -6.30 8.84 20.50
C GLY A 252 -6.75 10.30 20.69
N PRO A 253 -6.16 11.07 21.62
CA PRO A 253 -6.44 12.51 21.73
C PRO A 253 -6.14 13.30 20.45
N GLU A 254 -5.04 13.01 19.76
CA GLU A 254 -4.67 13.70 18.51
C GLU A 254 -5.66 13.39 17.39
N LEU A 255 -6.08 12.12 17.27
CA LEU A 255 -7.02 11.69 16.24
C LEU A 255 -8.40 12.35 16.40
N HIS A 256 -8.83 12.62 17.64
CA HIS A 256 -10.12 13.26 17.95
C HIS A 256 -10.04 14.77 18.14
N ALA A 257 -8.85 15.36 18.15
CA ALA A 257 -8.70 16.76 18.44
C ALA A 257 -9.23 17.65 17.31
N SER A 258 -9.87 18.74 17.71
CA SER A 258 -10.43 19.72 16.78
C SER A 258 -9.32 20.36 15.94
N ALA A 259 -9.54 20.44 14.63
CA ALA A 259 -8.65 21.16 13.72
C ALA A 259 -8.62 22.68 14.00
N GLY A 260 -9.59 23.22 14.75
CA GLY A 260 -9.67 24.65 15.08
C GLY A 260 -9.61 25.55 13.85
N LYS A 261 -8.64 26.46 13.80
CA LYS A 261 -8.38 27.36 12.66
C LYS A 261 -7.32 26.81 11.69
N ALA A 262 -6.90 25.55 11.83
CA ALA A 262 -5.87 24.98 10.98
C ALA A 262 -6.33 24.94 9.52
N THR A 263 -5.54 25.56 8.65
CA THR A 263 -5.86 25.60 7.21
C THR A 263 -5.34 24.38 6.45
N ASN A 264 -4.49 23.57 7.09
CA ASN A 264 -3.99 22.28 6.59
C ASN A 264 -3.45 21.45 7.77
N ARG A 265 -3.10 20.17 7.51
CA ARG A 265 -2.60 19.22 8.52
C ARG A 265 -1.32 19.62 9.25
N TYR A 266 -0.54 20.56 8.71
CA TYR A 266 0.69 21.06 9.32
C TYR A 266 0.46 22.27 10.22
N HIS A 267 -0.72 22.90 10.17
CA HIS A 267 -1.11 23.98 11.08
C HIS A 267 -1.85 23.46 12.31
N PHE A 268 -1.69 22.18 12.60
CA PHE A 268 -2.25 21.50 13.75
C PHE A 268 -1.14 21.26 14.78
N ASP A 269 -1.32 21.78 15.99
CA ASP A 269 -0.27 21.82 17.02
C ASP A 269 -0.05 20.45 17.68
N GLN A 270 -1.07 19.58 17.73
CA GLN A 270 -0.99 18.25 18.35
C GLN A 270 -0.59 17.16 17.33
N ARG A 271 0.43 17.42 16.53
CA ARG A 271 0.93 16.46 15.55
C ARG A 271 2.15 15.71 16.11
N PRO A 272 2.34 14.42 15.79
CA PRO A 272 3.54 13.71 16.24
C PRO A 272 4.79 14.32 15.62
N GLN A 273 5.83 14.45 16.42
CA GLN A 273 7.16 14.90 16.01
C GLN A 273 8.19 13.80 16.33
N CYS A 274 9.23 13.69 15.50
CA CYS A 274 10.30 12.71 15.74
C CYS A 274 10.95 12.89 17.13
N ILE A 275 11.06 14.13 17.60
CA ILE A 275 11.68 14.48 18.88
C ILE A 275 10.84 14.11 20.10
N ASP A 276 9.57 13.76 19.91
CA ASP A 276 8.71 13.29 21.02
C ASP A 276 9.18 11.92 21.54
N CYS A 277 9.87 11.13 20.70
CA CYS A 277 10.45 9.83 21.07
C CYS A 277 11.98 9.79 20.94
N HIS A 278 12.58 10.70 20.17
CA HIS A 278 14.02 10.76 19.94
C HIS A 278 14.61 12.06 20.53
N THR A 279 14.72 12.12 21.86
CA THR A 279 15.06 13.34 22.60
C THR A 279 16.54 13.76 22.47
N ASP A 280 17.45 12.82 22.26
CA ASP A 280 18.90 13.07 22.32
C ASP A 280 19.52 13.36 20.95
N ILE A 281 18.72 13.81 19.97
CA ILE A 281 19.17 14.00 18.59
C ILE A 281 20.25 15.10 18.49
N SER A 282 20.08 16.22 19.19
CA SER A 282 20.97 17.39 19.11
C SER A 282 22.29 17.24 19.88
N THR A 283 22.36 16.26 20.78
CA THR A 283 23.54 15.95 21.63
C THR A 283 24.15 14.59 21.30
N GLY A 284 23.52 13.85 20.37
CA GLY A 284 23.94 12.50 19.99
C GLY A 284 25.20 12.45 19.12
N PRO A 285 25.72 11.24 18.85
CA PRO A 285 27.01 11.03 18.20
C PRO A 285 27.01 11.28 16.69
N ILE A 286 25.92 11.82 16.13
CA ILE A 286 25.75 12.02 14.68
C ILE A 286 25.90 13.54 14.38
N PRO A 287 27.07 14.00 13.89
CA PRO A 287 27.34 15.43 13.70
C PRO A 287 26.36 16.12 12.74
N GLU A 288 25.77 15.36 11.80
CA GLU A 288 24.82 15.88 10.82
C GLU A 288 23.54 16.40 11.47
N HIS A 289 23.13 15.92 12.64
CA HIS A 289 21.96 16.45 13.33
C HIS A 289 22.16 17.90 13.80
N VAL A 290 23.40 18.28 14.11
CA VAL A 290 23.76 19.65 14.50
C VAL A 290 24.05 20.50 13.26
N THR A 291 24.75 19.91 12.28
CA THR A 291 25.16 20.60 11.04
C THR A 291 23.97 20.95 10.16
N HIS A 292 23.02 20.01 10.00
CA HIS A 292 21.86 20.16 9.12
C HIS A 292 20.60 20.67 9.85
N LYS A 293 20.74 21.58 10.82
CA LYS A 293 19.60 22.16 11.58
C LYS A 293 18.52 22.84 10.72
N ASN A 294 18.86 23.26 9.49
CA ASN A 294 17.95 23.89 8.55
C ASN A 294 17.30 22.90 7.57
N VAL A 295 17.54 21.60 7.73
CA VAL A 295 17.01 20.52 6.89
C VAL A 295 16.05 19.68 7.73
N SER A 296 14.88 19.37 7.18
CA SER A 296 13.90 18.53 7.86
C SER A 296 14.41 17.10 8.03
N CYS A 297 14.10 16.46 9.17
CA CYS A 297 14.46 15.05 9.42
C CYS A 297 13.99 14.12 8.29
N TYR A 298 12.83 14.40 7.68
CA TYR A 298 12.31 13.63 6.56
C TYR A 298 13.25 13.61 5.35
N VAL A 299 14.01 14.69 5.09
CA VAL A 299 14.98 14.75 3.98
C VAL A 299 16.12 13.73 4.16
N CYS A 300 16.51 13.44 5.40
CA CYS A 300 17.54 12.45 5.68
C CYS A 300 16.96 11.04 5.82
N HIS A 301 15.77 10.92 6.41
CA HIS A 301 15.25 9.64 6.87
C HIS A 301 14.13 9.05 6.02
N ALA A 302 13.54 9.76 5.07
CA ALA A 302 12.57 9.14 4.15
C ALA A 302 13.29 8.44 2.99
N ALA A 303 12.84 7.24 2.63
CA ALA A 303 13.10 6.70 1.29
C ALA A 303 12.24 7.45 0.23
N PRO A 304 12.54 7.31 -1.07
CA PRO A 304 11.60 7.72 -2.12
C PRO A 304 10.19 7.26 -1.80
N TYR A 305 9.23 8.11 -2.12
CA TYR A 305 7.83 7.90 -1.76
C TYR A 305 6.95 8.20 -2.97
N GLN A 306 5.77 7.60 -3.00
CA GLN A 306 4.88 7.78 -4.11
C GLN A 306 4.29 9.20 -4.13
N ASN A 307 4.12 9.76 -5.32
CA ASN A 307 3.57 11.08 -5.61
C ASN A 307 2.39 10.92 -6.58
N CYS A 308 1.39 11.80 -6.46
CA CYS A 308 0.25 11.80 -7.37
C CYS A 308 0.48 12.88 -8.42
N THR A 309 0.49 12.49 -9.70
CA THR A 309 0.83 13.39 -10.81
C THR A 309 -0.41 14.01 -11.47
N SER A 310 -1.57 13.35 -11.39
CA SER A 310 -2.84 13.98 -11.75
C SER A 310 -4.03 13.27 -11.12
N CYS A 311 -5.07 14.04 -10.81
CA CYS A 311 -6.43 13.61 -10.51
C CYS A 311 -7.35 14.40 -11.45
N HIS A 312 -8.09 13.69 -12.29
CA HIS A 312 -9.11 14.21 -13.20
C HIS A 312 -10.45 13.57 -12.85
N ILE A 313 -11.54 14.29 -13.11
CA ILE A 313 -12.89 13.75 -13.02
C ILE A 313 -13.42 13.61 -14.45
N GLY A 314 -13.62 12.37 -14.88
CA GLY A 314 -14.20 12.01 -16.17
C GLY A 314 -15.70 11.72 -16.04
N LEU A 315 -16.41 11.59 -17.17
CA LEU A 315 -17.75 11.06 -17.24
C LEU A 315 -17.70 9.74 -18.01
N ASP A 316 -18.40 8.71 -17.54
CA ASP A 316 -18.59 7.49 -18.32
C ASP A 316 -19.60 7.70 -19.46
N GLU A 317 -19.85 6.64 -20.23
CA GLU A 317 -20.79 6.65 -21.37
C GLU A 317 -22.24 7.01 -20.99
N ASN A 318 -22.61 6.89 -19.71
CA ASN A 318 -23.93 7.22 -19.18
C ASN A 318 -23.95 8.60 -18.50
N GLY A 319 -22.86 9.36 -18.57
CA GLY A 319 -22.74 10.67 -17.93
C GLY A 319 -22.47 10.60 -16.43
N VAL A 320 -22.06 9.46 -15.89
CA VAL A 320 -21.70 9.30 -14.48
C VAL A 320 -20.26 9.73 -14.27
N SER A 321 -20.05 10.67 -13.34
CA SER A 321 -18.70 11.13 -13.01
C SER A 321 -17.86 10.05 -12.33
N TYR A 322 -16.60 9.91 -12.72
CA TYR A 322 -15.62 9.03 -12.05
C TYR A 322 -14.26 9.73 -11.92
N SER A 323 -13.49 9.36 -10.89
CA SER A 323 -12.12 9.84 -10.73
C SER A 323 -11.16 9.02 -11.59
N GLN A 324 -10.43 9.70 -12.48
CA GLN A 324 -9.30 9.20 -13.24
C GLN A 324 -8.02 9.81 -12.69
N SER A 325 -7.16 9.01 -12.07
CA SER A 325 -5.83 9.46 -11.65
C SER A 325 -4.75 8.89 -12.56
N SER A 326 -3.69 9.67 -12.76
CA SER A 326 -2.47 9.14 -13.38
C SER A 326 -1.80 8.14 -12.43
N PRO A 327 -1.09 7.12 -12.94
CA PRO A 327 -0.35 6.21 -12.08
C PRO A 327 0.57 6.98 -11.12
N PRO A 328 0.56 6.63 -9.82
CA PRO A 328 1.47 7.27 -8.86
C PRO A 328 2.91 6.96 -9.25
N LYS A 329 3.80 7.93 -9.05
CA LYS A 329 5.24 7.78 -9.32
C LYS A 329 6.04 7.88 -8.04
N GLN A 330 7.03 7.01 -7.84
CA GLN A 330 8.01 7.21 -6.77
C GLN A 330 8.86 8.42 -7.11
N ASN A 331 8.94 9.38 -6.20
CA ASN A 331 9.79 10.56 -6.38
C ASN A 331 10.31 11.04 -5.03
N PHE A 332 11.39 11.82 -5.07
CA PHE A 332 12.03 12.40 -3.92
C PHE A 332 12.54 13.80 -4.28
N LYS A 333 11.80 14.83 -3.87
CA LYS A 333 12.16 16.23 -4.15
C LYS A 333 12.28 17.02 -2.86
N ILE A 334 13.33 17.83 -2.79
CA ILE A 334 13.65 18.78 -1.71
C ILE A 334 13.28 20.17 -2.22
N GLY A 335 12.46 20.89 -1.47
CA GLY A 335 12.01 22.25 -1.78
C GLY A 335 12.21 23.19 -0.60
N LEU A 336 11.85 24.45 -0.80
CA LEU A 336 11.76 25.43 0.28
C LEU A 336 10.46 25.24 1.07
N ASN A 337 10.57 25.38 2.38
CA ASN A 337 9.43 25.30 3.28
C ASN A 337 8.44 26.45 3.03
N PRO A 338 7.20 26.17 2.58
CA PRO A 338 6.22 27.20 2.26
C PRO A 338 5.78 28.02 3.49
N ASP A 339 5.81 27.43 4.68
CA ASP A 339 5.32 28.07 5.91
C ASP A 339 6.39 28.96 6.56
N LYS A 340 7.65 28.86 6.11
CA LYS A 340 8.82 29.59 6.66
C LYS A 340 9.03 29.40 8.18
N LYS A 341 8.42 28.36 8.75
CA LYS A 341 8.57 27.98 10.17
C LYS A 341 9.29 26.64 10.27
N GLY A 342 10.35 26.59 11.07
CA GLY A 342 11.19 25.39 11.22
C GLY A 342 12.25 25.27 10.13
N ALA A 343 12.53 24.04 9.68
CA ALA A 343 13.55 23.76 8.67
C ALA A 343 13.27 24.51 7.36
N ARG A 344 14.32 25.07 6.74
CA ARG A 344 14.26 25.74 5.44
C ARG A 344 14.02 24.75 4.30
N TYR A 345 14.69 23.59 4.35
CA TYR A 345 14.61 22.55 3.32
C TYR A 345 13.73 21.40 3.80
N VAL A 346 12.69 21.11 3.02
CA VAL A 346 11.69 20.08 3.33
C VAL A 346 11.45 19.20 2.12
N LEU A 347 10.89 18.01 2.35
CA LEU A 347 10.43 17.17 1.25
C LEU A 347 9.14 17.73 0.65
N MET A 348 9.04 17.63 -0.67
CA MET A 348 7.93 18.15 -1.45
C MET A 348 7.19 17.03 -2.17
N ARG A 349 5.87 17.02 -1.99
CA ARG A 349 4.96 16.11 -2.66
C ARG A 349 4.23 16.85 -3.76
N GLU A 350 4.27 16.29 -4.96
CA GLU A 350 3.41 16.72 -6.05
C GLU A 350 1.96 16.33 -5.72
N VAL A 351 1.07 17.31 -5.82
CA VAL A 351 -0.36 17.10 -5.65
C VAL A 351 -0.97 16.98 -7.03
N GLY A 352 -1.67 15.87 -7.29
CA GLY A 352 -2.33 15.59 -8.56
C GLY A 352 -3.53 16.52 -8.77
N ILE A 353 -3.27 17.77 -9.08
CA ILE A 353 -4.29 18.78 -9.42
C ILE A 353 -3.79 19.61 -10.60
N HIS A 354 -4.59 19.65 -11.65
CA HIS A 354 -4.34 20.43 -12.85
C HIS A 354 -5.37 21.55 -12.96
N ARG A 355 -5.08 22.61 -13.72
CA ARG A 355 -6.01 23.74 -13.93
C ARG A 355 -7.39 23.29 -14.45
N ASP A 356 -7.39 22.16 -15.15
CA ASP A 356 -8.56 21.56 -15.83
C ASP A 356 -9.14 20.36 -15.07
N THR A 357 -8.72 20.08 -13.82
CA THR A 357 -9.21 18.93 -13.02
C THR A 357 -10.75 18.86 -12.94
N PHE A 358 -11.41 20.01 -12.81
CA PHE A 358 -12.87 20.13 -12.69
C PHE A 358 -13.51 20.79 -13.92
N LYS A 359 -12.87 20.70 -15.10
CA LYS A 359 -13.28 21.43 -16.30
C LYS A 359 -14.74 21.15 -16.70
N ASN A 360 -15.21 19.92 -16.50
CA ASN A 360 -16.56 19.50 -16.87
C ASN A 360 -17.63 20.05 -15.93
N ASP A 361 -17.29 20.36 -14.68
CA ASP A 361 -18.24 20.86 -13.68
C ASP A 361 -18.22 22.39 -13.58
N ILE A 362 -17.02 22.98 -13.47
CA ILE A 362 -16.85 24.41 -13.14
C ILE A 362 -15.96 25.17 -14.12
N GLY A 363 -15.61 24.54 -15.25
CA GLY A 363 -14.60 25.05 -16.17
C GLY A 363 -13.20 25.06 -15.55
N LYS A 364 -12.29 25.87 -16.12
CA LYS A 364 -10.92 26.00 -15.61
C LYS A 364 -10.92 26.73 -14.27
N MET A 365 -10.14 26.25 -13.31
CA MET A 365 -9.98 26.93 -12.02
C MET A 365 -9.40 28.34 -12.22
N LYS A 366 -10.21 29.38 -11.92
CA LYS A 366 -9.85 30.78 -12.19
C LYS A 366 -8.62 31.22 -11.39
N ARG A 367 -8.39 30.65 -10.19
CA ARG A 367 -7.31 31.02 -9.27
C ARG A 367 -6.34 29.87 -9.05
N PHE A 368 -6.09 29.04 -10.08
CA PHE A 368 -5.21 27.86 -9.97
C PHE A 368 -3.85 28.19 -9.32
N SER A 369 -3.19 29.27 -9.71
CA SER A 369 -1.86 29.64 -9.20
C SER A 369 -1.87 30.23 -7.77
N ALA A 370 -3.02 30.35 -7.11
CA ALA A 370 -3.12 30.88 -5.75
C ALA A 370 -2.53 29.95 -4.67
N LEU A 371 -2.30 28.68 -5.01
CA LEU A 371 -1.66 27.69 -4.14
C LEU A 371 -0.66 26.87 -4.94
N PRO A 372 0.47 26.46 -4.33
CA PRO A 372 1.46 25.63 -5.01
C PRO A 372 0.89 24.25 -5.36
N THR A 373 1.40 23.63 -6.42
CA THR A 373 1.09 22.24 -6.79
C THR A 373 2.06 21.25 -6.13
N TYR A 374 3.19 21.73 -5.62
CA TYR A 374 4.05 21.01 -4.69
C TYR A 374 3.78 21.48 -3.25
N LYS A 375 3.50 20.53 -2.35
CA LYS A 375 3.26 20.82 -0.93
C LYS A 375 4.29 20.13 -0.07
N MET A 376 4.51 20.65 1.14
CA MET A 376 5.34 19.96 2.14
C MET A 376 4.85 18.52 2.34
N ALA A 377 5.80 17.59 2.45
CA ALA A 377 5.56 16.17 2.57
C ALA A 377 6.09 15.65 3.91
N THR A 378 5.33 14.73 4.49
CA THR A 378 5.73 13.90 5.64
C THR A 378 5.54 12.44 5.24
N PRO A 379 6.49 11.87 4.45
CA PRO A 379 6.38 10.51 3.96
C PRO A 379 6.39 9.49 5.10
N HIS A 380 5.67 8.39 4.90
CA HIS A 380 5.64 7.24 5.83
C HIS A 380 6.60 6.15 5.34
N THR A 381 7.78 6.56 4.89
CA THR A 381 8.84 5.69 4.36
C THR A 381 10.08 5.77 5.24
N ILE A 382 9.92 6.10 6.52
CA ILE A 382 11.05 6.45 7.41
C ILE A 382 12.00 5.26 7.54
N GLN A 383 13.28 5.53 7.37
CA GLN A 383 14.38 4.59 7.54
C GLN A 383 15.38 5.20 8.52
N ARG A 384 15.98 4.33 9.33
CA ARG A 384 17.14 4.73 10.15
C ARG A 384 18.33 5.17 9.29
N ARG A 385 18.52 4.51 8.14
CA ARG A 385 19.56 4.80 7.15
C ARG A 385 18.93 4.80 5.76
N THR A 386 19.18 5.84 4.99
CA THR A 386 18.72 6.00 3.60
C THR A 386 19.92 6.04 2.67
N TRP A 387 19.67 5.86 1.37
CA TRP A 387 20.70 6.02 0.34
C TRP A 387 21.29 7.43 0.38
N GLN A 388 20.47 8.45 0.60
CA GLN A 388 20.88 9.84 0.75
C GLN A 388 21.88 10.04 1.89
N THR A 389 21.69 9.34 3.01
CA THR A 389 22.62 9.38 4.15
C THR A 389 23.82 8.45 3.99
N ALA A 390 23.88 7.67 2.91
CA ALA A 390 24.96 6.71 2.69
C ALA A 390 26.29 7.42 2.36
N ASP A 391 26.23 8.51 1.59
CA ASP A 391 27.35 9.39 1.26
C ASP A 391 26.82 10.82 1.11
N CYS A 392 27.56 11.82 1.60
CA CYS A 392 27.15 13.22 1.53
C CYS A 392 26.84 13.69 0.09
N ASN A 393 27.58 13.17 -0.90
CA ASN A 393 27.44 13.50 -2.31
C ASN A 393 26.27 12.80 -3.00
N HIS A 394 25.53 11.93 -2.31
CA HIS A 394 24.23 11.49 -2.80
C HIS A 394 23.19 12.61 -2.77
N CYS A 395 23.40 13.62 -1.91
CA CYS A 395 22.63 14.87 -1.90
C CYS A 395 23.43 16.06 -2.47
N HIS A 396 24.66 16.23 -2.02
CA HIS A 396 25.50 17.36 -2.40
C HIS A 396 25.94 17.26 -3.87
N GLY A 397 25.68 18.32 -4.63
CA GLY A 397 25.90 18.38 -6.08
C GLY A 397 24.92 17.54 -6.91
N ASN A 398 23.89 16.94 -6.28
CA ASN A 398 22.88 16.15 -6.96
C ASN A 398 21.63 16.99 -7.25
N LYS A 399 21.57 17.62 -8.42
CA LYS A 399 20.47 18.51 -8.79
C LYS A 399 19.12 17.80 -8.89
N ASP A 400 19.12 16.49 -9.17
CA ASP A 400 17.90 15.72 -9.40
C ASP A 400 17.06 15.58 -8.12
N LEU A 401 17.64 15.78 -6.93
CA LEU A 401 16.88 15.76 -5.68
C LEU A 401 16.20 17.09 -5.35
N PHE A 402 16.53 18.18 -6.04
CA PHE A 402 16.03 19.51 -5.69
C PHE A 402 14.93 19.94 -6.65
N LEU A 403 13.92 20.64 -6.12
CA LEU A 403 12.84 21.21 -6.89
C LEU A 403 13.30 22.57 -7.44
N THR A 404 13.84 22.57 -8.64
CA THR A 404 14.28 23.77 -9.37
C THR A 404 13.31 24.10 -10.50
N GLN A 405 13.36 25.33 -11.01
CA GLN A 405 12.44 25.81 -12.05
C GLN A 405 12.43 24.95 -13.32
N ASP A 406 13.58 24.42 -13.73
CA ASP A 406 13.75 23.53 -14.88
C ASP A 406 13.15 22.13 -14.69
N THR A 407 12.83 21.75 -13.45
CA THR A 407 12.21 20.45 -13.12
C THR A 407 10.68 20.51 -13.02
N VAL A 408 10.08 21.71 -13.15
CA VAL A 408 8.65 21.93 -12.98
C VAL A 408 8.01 22.31 -14.32
N PRO A 409 6.84 21.74 -14.68
CA PRO A 409 6.10 22.15 -15.88
C PRO A 409 5.86 23.65 -15.94
N PHE A 410 5.92 24.24 -17.14
CA PHE A 410 5.88 25.70 -17.34
C PHE A 410 4.67 26.37 -16.67
N ASP A 411 3.50 25.76 -16.78
CA ASP A 411 2.24 26.24 -16.20
C ASP A 411 2.16 26.13 -14.67
N ALA A 412 3.03 25.32 -14.07
CA ALA A 412 3.17 25.13 -12.63
C ALA A 412 4.27 26.02 -12.00
N ILE A 413 5.19 26.61 -12.80
CA ILE A 413 6.28 27.45 -12.27
C ILE A 413 5.72 28.60 -11.42
N VAL A 414 4.73 29.34 -11.92
CA VAL A 414 4.15 30.49 -11.21
C VAL A 414 3.54 30.08 -9.88
N ALA A 415 2.82 28.96 -9.86
CA ALA A 415 2.19 28.45 -8.64
C ALA A 415 3.23 28.03 -7.58
N ASN A 416 4.40 27.55 -8.02
CA ASN A 416 5.41 26.97 -7.15
C ASN A 416 6.61 27.88 -6.85
N ASN A 417 6.71 29.08 -7.43
CA ASN A 417 7.90 29.94 -7.33
C ASN A 417 8.45 30.13 -5.89
N HIS A 418 7.58 30.11 -4.88
CA HIS A 418 7.96 30.27 -3.46
C HIS A 418 8.49 28.99 -2.79
N VAL A 419 8.39 27.83 -3.44
CA VAL A 419 8.93 26.55 -2.98
C VAL A 419 10.10 26.04 -3.84
N LEU A 420 10.40 26.71 -4.95
CA LEU A 420 11.51 26.38 -5.85
C LEU A 420 12.85 26.88 -5.29
N LEU A 421 13.90 26.10 -5.52
CA LEU A 421 15.29 26.52 -5.29
C LEU A 421 15.89 27.11 -6.57
N LYS A 422 16.84 28.04 -6.41
CA LYS A 422 17.77 28.40 -7.49
C LYS A 422 18.84 27.34 -7.58
N SER A 423 19.45 27.15 -8.75
CA SER A 423 20.56 26.20 -8.90
C SER A 423 21.75 26.52 -7.98
N THR A 424 21.91 27.78 -7.59
CA THR A 424 22.94 28.23 -6.63
C THR A 424 22.62 27.91 -5.18
N ASP A 425 21.37 27.55 -4.85
CA ASP A 425 21.00 27.09 -3.51
C ASP A 425 21.36 25.61 -3.27
N ILE A 426 21.76 24.87 -4.33
CA ILE A 426 22.15 23.47 -4.25
C ILE A 426 23.58 23.38 -3.71
N PRO A 427 23.81 22.66 -2.60
CA PRO A 427 25.15 22.58 -2.01
C PRO A 427 26.11 21.84 -2.94
N GLU A 428 27.36 22.31 -3.01
CA GLU A 428 28.41 21.66 -3.79
C GLU A 428 28.84 20.32 -3.16
N LYS A 429 29.44 19.46 -3.99
CA LYS A 429 30.03 18.19 -3.55
C LYS A 429 31.09 18.44 -2.47
N VAL A 430 31.10 17.59 -1.47
CA VAL A 430 32.08 17.62 -0.38
C VAL A 430 33.21 16.62 -0.64
N GLN A 431 34.42 16.98 -0.22
CA GLN A 431 35.60 16.13 -0.38
C GLN A 431 35.58 14.93 0.56
N THR A 432 35.07 15.12 1.79
CA THR A 432 34.97 14.06 2.79
C THR A 432 33.82 13.12 2.46
N LYS A 433 34.15 11.96 1.90
CA LYS A 433 33.18 10.89 1.63
C LYS A 433 32.96 10.06 2.90
N ARG A 434 31.69 9.76 3.19
CA ARG A 434 31.35 8.67 4.11
C ARG A 434 31.10 7.46 3.23
N SER A 435 31.93 6.45 3.38
CA SER A 435 31.75 5.20 2.66
C SER A 435 31.41 4.10 3.66
N PHE A 436 30.29 3.43 3.42
CA PHE A 436 29.95 2.21 4.14
C PHE A 436 30.91 1.11 3.71
N ILE A 437 31.30 0.25 4.64
CA ILE A 437 31.93 -1.02 4.28
C ILE A 437 30.81 -1.88 3.69
N LEU A 438 30.78 -1.94 2.37
CA LEU A 438 29.85 -2.75 1.61
C LEU A 438 30.42 -4.15 1.44
N SER A 439 29.55 -5.16 1.43
CA SER A 439 29.98 -6.48 0.97
C SER A 439 30.28 -6.40 -0.53
N PRO A 440 31.45 -6.91 -0.96
CA PRO A 440 31.76 -6.92 -2.39
C PRO A 440 30.72 -7.77 -3.12
N THR A 441 30.10 -7.18 -4.13
CA THR A 441 29.28 -7.87 -5.11
C THR A 441 30.10 -8.06 -6.38
N HIS A 442 29.81 -9.11 -7.14
CA HIS A 442 30.46 -9.37 -8.42
C HIS A 442 29.37 -9.47 -9.50
N PRO A 443 28.80 -8.33 -9.93
CA PRO A 443 27.73 -8.35 -10.92
C PRO A 443 28.18 -9.01 -12.22
N ASP A 444 27.38 -9.93 -12.78
CA ASP A 444 27.58 -10.44 -14.13
C ASP A 444 26.90 -9.50 -15.15
N PRO A 445 27.65 -8.61 -15.84
CA PRO A 445 27.06 -7.68 -16.80
C PRO A 445 26.40 -8.39 -17.99
N ALA A 446 26.71 -9.67 -18.25
CA ALA A 446 26.03 -10.44 -19.28
C ALA A 446 24.60 -10.83 -18.87
N MET A 447 24.25 -10.85 -17.58
CA MET A 447 22.90 -11.17 -17.14
C MET A 447 21.92 -10.00 -17.28
N ARG A 448 22.35 -8.74 -17.15
CA ARG A 448 21.46 -7.57 -17.20
C ARG A 448 21.63 -6.82 -18.53
N VAL A 449 20.60 -6.84 -19.39
CA VAL A 449 20.65 -6.16 -20.70
C VAL A 449 19.70 -4.96 -20.77
N SER A 450 20.14 -3.86 -21.37
CA SER A 450 19.27 -2.68 -21.57
C SER A 450 18.31 -2.84 -22.75
N ALA A 451 17.27 -2.02 -22.79
CA ALA A 451 16.36 -1.94 -23.94
C ALA A 451 17.12 -1.58 -25.23
N ASP A 452 18.09 -0.67 -25.17
CA ASP A 452 18.96 -0.31 -26.30
C ASP A 452 19.78 -1.49 -26.81
N TRP A 453 20.37 -2.28 -25.90
CA TRP A 453 21.10 -3.49 -26.27
C TRP A 453 20.17 -4.47 -26.96
N LEU A 454 19.02 -4.76 -26.36
CA LEU A 454 18.06 -5.70 -26.93
C LEU A 454 17.54 -5.23 -28.29
N LYS A 455 17.34 -3.92 -28.48
CA LYS A 455 16.94 -3.34 -29.77
C LYS A 455 17.99 -3.52 -30.87
N LYS A 456 19.28 -3.61 -30.53
CA LYS A 456 20.36 -3.90 -31.50
C LYS A 456 20.49 -5.40 -31.79
N HIS A 457 20.12 -6.26 -30.83
CA HIS A 457 20.40 -7.69 -30.87
C HIS A 457 19.17 -8.60 -31.09
N TYR A 458 17.93 -8.08 -31.08
CA TYR A 458 16.71 -8.92 -31.15
C TYR A 458 16.55 -9.77 -32.43
N LYS A 459 17.42 -9.57 -33.43
CA LYS A 459 17.46 -10.37 -34.67
C LYS A 459 18.64 -11.36 -34.72
N ASP A 460 19.45 -11.44 -33.67
CA ASP A 460 20.60 -12.34 -33.61
C ASP A 460 20.12 -13.80 -33.61
N LYS A 461 20.73 -14.63 -34.46
CA LYS A 461 20.28 -16.02 -34.69
C LYS A 461 20.40 -16.91 -33.45
N ASN A 462 21.30 -16.59 -32.52
CA ASN A 462 21.56 -17.35 -31.29
C ASN A 462 20.94 -16.70 -30.04
N LEU A 463 19.97 -15.79 -30.24
CA LEU A 463 19.26 -15.10 -29.17
C LEU A 463 17.78 -15.52 -29.18
N VAL A 464 17.26 -15.91 -28.02
CA VAL A 464 15.83 -16.13 -27.83
C VAL A 464 15.32 -15.15 -26.76
N ILE A 465 14.29 -14.39 -27.10
CA ILE A 465 13.63 -13.48 -26.18
C ILE A 465 12.37 -14.16 -25.67
N LEU A 466 12.19 -14.24 -24.35
CA LEU A 466 11.03 -14.87 -23.73
C LEU A 466 10.19 -13.83 -22.99
N ASP A 467 8.95 -13.70 -23.44
CA ASP A 467 7.90 -12.97 -22.73
C ASP A 467 7.19 -13.91 -21.77
N THR A 468 7.31 -13.62 -20.48
CA THR A 468 6.79 -14.49 -19.42
C THR A 468 5.38 -14.12 -18.94
N ARG A 469 4.77 -13.08 -19.54
CA ARG A 469 3.44 -12.57 -19.17
C ARG A 469 2.32 -13.52 -19.61
N THR A 470 1.07 -13.13 -19.36
CA THR A 470 -0.09 -13.89 -19.87
C THR A 470 -0.18 -13.84 -21.40
N LYS A 471 -0.83 -14.84 -22.00
CA LYS A 471 -1.02 -14.89 -23.46
C LYS A 471 -1.76 -13.65 -23.99
N ALA A 472 -2.79 -13.21 -23.28
CA ALA A 472 -3.57 -12.02 -23.65
C ALA A 472 -2.71 -10.75 -23.69
N GLN A 473 -1.81 -10.57 -22.71
CA GLN A 473 -0.88 -9.44 -22.70
C GLN A 473 0.13 -9.51 -23.85
N TYR A 474 0.68 -10.70 -24.12
CA TYR A 474 1.58 -10.92 -25.25
C TYR A 474 0.91 -10.58 -26.60
N GLU A 475 -0.28 -11.11 -26.86
CA GLU A 475 -0.97 -10.90 -28.14
C GLU A 475 -1.36 -9.43 -28.36
N LYS A 476 -1.64 -8.69 -27.28
CA LYS A 476 -1.92 -7.24 -27.31
C LYS A 476 -0.69 -6.42 -27.72
N GLY A 477 0.50 -6.84 -27.30
CA GLY A 477 1.78 -6.23 -27.69
C GLY A 477 2.97 -6.84 -26.95
N HIS A 478 4.04 -7.14 -27.68
CA HIS A 478 5.26 -7.76 -27.16
C HIS A 478 6.53 -7.22 -27.83
N ILE A 479 7.70 -7.46 -27.23
CA ILE A 479 8.99 -7.12 -27.84
C ILE A 479 9.16 -7.90 -29.15
N PRO A 480 9.50 -7.24 -30.28
CA PRO A 480 9.66 -7.92 -31.57
C PRO A 480 10.61 -9.12 -31.51
N GLY A 481 10.16 -10.27 -32.04
CA GLY A 481 10.92 -11.52 -32.03
C GLY A 481 10.80 -12.35 -30.74
N ALA A 482 10.07 -11.85 -29.72
CA ALA A 482 9.85 -12.61 -28.50
C ALA A 482 8.92 -13.80 -28.69
N TYR A 483 9.21 -14.90 -28.00
CA TYR A 483 8.34 -16.05 -27.83
C TYR A 483 7.53 -15.90 -26.55
N HIS A 484 6.27 -16.33 -26.59
CA HIS A 484 5.42 -16.37 -25.41
C HIS A 484 5.68 -17.63 -24.59
N LEU A 485 6.00 -17.48 -23.32
CA LEU A 485 6.24 -18.60 -22.40
C LEU A 485 5.72 -18.27 -21.00
N CYS A 486 4.45 -18.61 -20.77
CA CYS A 486 3.80 -18.36 -19.48
C CYS A 486 4.52 -19.10 -18.34
N PHE A 487 4.84 -18.37 -17.26
CA PHE A 487 5.50 -18.93 -16.07
C PHE A 487 4.69 -20.08 -15.41
N CYS A 488 3.37 -20.15 -15.63
CA CYS A 488 2.51 -21.21 -15.10
C CYS A 488 2.90 -22.61 -15.60
N LEU A 489 3.63 -22.73 -16.72
CA LEU A 489 4.04 -24.00 -17.30
C LEU A 489 5.15 -24.72 -16.51
N PHE A 490 5.79 -24.03 -15.55
CA PHE A 490 6.94 -24.55 -14.80
C PHE A 490 6.60 -25.03 -13.40
N ARG A 491 5.32 -24.97 -13.03
CA ARG A 491 4.87 -25.19 -11.66
C ARG A 491 3.61 -26.02 -11.60
N THR A 492 3.35 -26.62 -10.45
CA THR A 492 2.07 -27.27 -10.14
C THR A 492 0.93 -26.25 -10.11
N GLY A 493 -0.31 -26.72 -10.28
CA GLY A 493 -1.51 -25.88 -10.27
C GLY A 493 -1.92 -25.43 -8.87
N ALA A 494 -2.95 -24.58 -8.81
CA ALA A 494 -3.55 -24.09 -7.57
C ALA A 494 -4.15 -25.21 -6.69
N GLU A 495 -4.63 -26.28 -7.34
CA GLU A 495 -5.28 -27.43 -6.68
C GLU A 495 -4.28 -28.45 -6.10
N ALA A 496 -2.97 -28.26 -6.34
CA ALA A 496 -1.95 -29.15 -5.80
C ALA A 496 -1.70 -28.87 -4.31
N THR A 497 -1.23 -29.89 -3.58
CA THR A 497 -0.87 -29.78 -2.16
C THR A 497 0.59 -30.16 -1.98
N PRO A 498 1.51 -29.20 -1.75
CA PRO A 498 1.32 -27.75 -1.76
C PRO A 498 1.17 -27.15 -3.18
N PRO A 499 0.52 -25.97 -3.32
CA PRO A 499 0.25 -25.37 -4.62
C PRO A 499 1.46 -24.60 -5.17
N TYR A 500 1.57 -24.51 -6.50
CA TYR A 500 2.58 -23.71 -7.20
C TYR A 500 4.06 -24.11 -6.97
N MET A 501 4.32 -25.38 -6.70
CA MET A 501 5.67 -25.96 -6.58
C MET A 501 6.37 -26.02 -7.93
N MET A 502 7.68 -25.88 -7.98
CA MET A 502 8.44 -26.08 -9.23
C MET A 502 8.34 -27.54 -9.71
N LEU A 503 8.21 -27.74 -11.02
CA LEU A 503 8.30 -29.07 -11.62
C LEU A 503 9.73 -29.62 -11.57
N SER A 504 9.88 -30.93 -11.73
CA SER A 504 11.21 -31.56 -11.75
C SER A 504 12.06 -31.09 -12.94
N PRO A 505 13.41 -31.08 -12.85
CA PRO A 505 14.28 -30.72 -13.98
C PRO A 505 13.96 -31.47 -15.28
N GLN A 506 13.53 -32.74 -15.19
CA GLN A 506 13.16 -33.55 -16.35
C GLN A 506 11.85 -33.08 -17.00
N GLU A 507 10.85 -32.68 -16.21
CA GLU A 507 9.61 -32.10 -16.72
C GLU A 507 9.83 -30.70 -17.30
N LEU A 508 10.63 -29.87 -16.61
CA LEU A 508 11.01 -28.54 -17.08
C LEU A 508 11.73 -28.62 -18.44
N ALA A 509 12.61 -29.59 -18.63
CA ALA A 509 13.31 -29.80 -19.89
C ALA A 509 12.38 -30.19 -21.04
N LYS A 510 11.30 -30.95 -20.78
CA LYS A 510 10.27 -31.23 -21.80
C LYS A 510 9.53 -29.95 -22.21
N THR A 511 9.26 -29.06 -21.26
CA THR A 511 8.62 -27.76 -21.51
C THR A 511 9.55 -26.81 -22.28
N LEU A 512 10.85 -26.77 -21.93
CA LEU A 512 11.84 -25.84 -22.48
C LEU A 512 12.48 -26.31 -23.79
N GLY A 513 12.73 -27.62 -23.94
CA GLY A 513 13.26 -28.26 -25.15
C GLY A 513 12.17 -28.72 -26.14
N GLY A 514 10.89 -28.58 -25.81
CA GLY A 514 9.80 -28.97 -26.70
C GLY A 514 9.69 -28.11 -27.99
N PRO A 515 8.76 -28.44 -28.90
CA PRO A 515 8.51 -27.76 -30.19
C PRO A 515 8.18 -26.26 -30.12
N ARG A 516 8.21 -25.63 -28.94
CA ARG A 516 7.79 -24.24 -28.71
C ARG A 516 8.92 -23.22 -28.82
N LEU A 517 10.16 -23.56 -28.46
CA LEU A 517 11.24 -22.57 -28.31
C LEU A 517 12.54 -22.88 -29.05
N GLY A 518 12.82 -24.17 -29.32
CA GLY A 518 14.03 -24.59 -30.06
C GLY A 518 15.36 -24.27 -29.35
N LEU A 519 15.34 -24.13 -28.02
CA LEU A 519 16.51 -23.81 -27.21
C LEU A 519 17.58 -24.90 -27.31
N SER A 520 18.83 -24.48 -27.37
CA SER A 520 20.01 -25.33 -27.16
C SER A 520 20.85 -24.77 -25.99
N PRO A 521 21.78 -25.55 -25.41
CA PRO A 521 22.68 -25.04 -24.36
C PRO A 521 23.51 -23.81 -24.77
N ASP A 522 23.71 -23.61 -26.07
CA ASP A 522 24.47 -22.48 -26.60
C ASP A 522 23.65 -21.22 -26.85
N THR A 523 22.32 -21.34 -26.85
CA THR A 523 21.41 -20.21 -27.06
C THR A 523 21.51 -19.23 -25.90
N ARG A 524 21.56 -17.93 -26.18
CA ARG A 524 21.37 -16.91 -25.13
C ARG A 524 19.89 -16.62 -24.98
N VAL A 525 19.39 -16.63 -23.75
CA VAL A 525 17.98 -16.37 -23.45
C VAL A 525 17.86 -15.00 -22.76
N VAL A 526 17.00 -14.12 -23.25
CA VAL A 526 16.66 -12.85 -22.60
C VAL A 526 15.22 -12.91 -22.10
N LEU A 527 15.05 -12.80 -20.78
CA LEU A 527 13.75 -12.84 -20.10
C LEU A 527 13.21 -11.43 -19.86
N TYR A 528 11.91 -11.24 -20.05
CA TYR A 528 11.22 -10.05 -19.55
C TYR A 528 9.77 -10.37 -19.13
N ASP A 529 9.20 -9.44 -18.38
CA ASP A 529 7.82 -9.48 -17.92
C ASP A 529 7.21 -8.06 -17.86
N ASP A 530 6.18 -7.87 -17.03
CA ASP A 530 5.52 -6.61 -16.70
C ASP A 530 5.69 -6.20 -15.22
N GLY A 531 6.71 -6.73 -14.53
CA GLY A 531 6.96 -6.46 -13.11
C GLY A 531 6.28 -7.42 -12.13
N HIS A 532 5.55 -8.44 -12.60
CA HIS A 532 4.90 -9.45 -11.75
C HIS A 532 5.79 -10.66 -11.41
N SER A 533 7.10 -10.56 -11.63
CA SER A 533 8.10 -11.58 -11.25
C SER A 533 7.97 -12.90 -12.03
N GLY A 534 7.35 -12.86 -13.22
CA GLY A 534 7.22 -14.04 -14.09
C GLY A 534 8.58 -14.52 -14.60
N ARG A 535 9.49 -13.57 -14.88
CA ARG A 535 10.84 -13.85 -15.37
C ARG A 535 11.70 -14.59 -14.34
N GLY A 536 11.53 -14.32 -13.04
CA GLY A 536 12.22 -15.05 -11.97
C GLY A 536 11.94 -16.55 -11.99
N ILE A 537 10.69 -16.96 -12.17
CA ILE A 537 10.32 -18.39 -12.28
C ILE A 537 10.95 -19.04 -13.51
N VAL A 538 10.94 -18.36 -14.66
CA VAL A 538 11.55 -18.90 -15.88
C VAL A 538 13.08 -18.97 -15.77
N PHE A 539 13.70 -17.98 -15.12
CA PHE A 539 15.12 -18.00 -14.78
C PHE A 539 15.47 -19.22 -13.93
N LEU A 540 14.70 -19.46 -12.87
CA LEU A 540 14.85 -20.61 -11.99
C LEU A 540 14.69 -21.93 -12.76
N ALA A 541 13.67 -22.05 -13.61
CA ALA A 541 13.45 -23.24 -14.44
C ALA A 541 14.65 -23.52 -15.36
N LEU A 542 15.18 -22.48 -16.02
CA LEU A 542 16.36 -22.58 -16.89
C LEU A 542 17.61 -23.00 -16.10
N GLN A 543 17.83 -22.43 -14.91
CA GLN A 543 18.92 -22.83 -14.02
C GLN A 543 18.80 -24.29 -13.58
N MET A 544 17.60 -24.74 -13.19
CA MET A 544 17.34 -26.11 -12.75
C MET A 544 17.65 -27.16 -13.82
N ILE A 545 17.49 -26.84 -15.11
CA ILE A 545 17.88 -27.73 -16.21
C ILE A 545 19.34 -27.55 -16.66
N GLY A 546 20.07 -26.61 -16.05
CA GLY A 546 21.49 -26.35 -16.29
C GLY A 546 21.80 -25.35 -17.39
N HIS A 547 20.83 -24.56 -17.87
CA HIS A 547 21.06 -23.50 -18.85
C HIS A 547 21.79 -22.32 -18.20
N GLN A 548 22.91 -21.87 -18.79
CA GLN A 548 23.79 -20.87 -18.18
C GLN A 548 23.69 -19.48 -18.82
N LYS A 549 23.41 -19.39 -20.13
CA LYS A 549 23.43 -18.12 -20.89
C LYS A 549 22.11 -17.36 -20.75
N ILE A 550 21.71 -17.08 -19.51
CA ILE A 550 20.45 -16.40 -19.20
C ILE A 550 20.73 -14.92 -18.93
N SER A 551 19.93 -14.06 -19.54
CA SER A 551 19.89 -12.62 -19.31
C SER A 551 18.45 -12.20 -19.01
N PHE A 552 18.27 -11.02 -18.42
CA PHE A 552 16.99 -10.36 -18.24
C PHE A 552 17.07 -8.91 -18.74
N LEU A 553 15.96 -8.42 -19.26
CA LEU A 553 15.80 -7.01 -19.60
C LEU A 553 15.83 -6.17 -18.32
N ASP A 554 16.68 -5.17 -18.27
CA ASP A 554 16.69 -4.18 -17.19
C ASP A 554 15.38 -3.37 -17.21
N GLY A 555 14.62 -3.46 -16.12
CA GLY A 555 13.24 -3.01 -16.07
C GLY A 555 12.25 -4.08 -16.50
N ASN A 556 11.24 -3.69 -17.27
CA ASN A 556 10.18 -4.58 -17.77
C ASN A 556 9.72 -4.10 -19.16
N ILE A 557 8.61 -4.64 -19.70
CA ILE A 557 8.09 -4.19 -21.00
C ILE A 557 7.84 -2.67 -21.04
N SER A 558 7.44 -2.05 -19.93
CA SER A 558 7.22 -0.60 -19.86
C SER A 558 8.51 0.16 -20.15
N SER A 559 9.66 -0.36 -19.75
CA SER A 559 10.98 0.25 -20.01
C SER A 559 11.29 0.27 -21.50
N TRP A 560 10.90 -0.78 -22.25
CA TRP A 560 11.01 -0.80 -23.70
C TRP A 560 10.16 0.28 -24.37
N GLU A 561 8.90 0.43 -23.93
CA GLU A 561 7.99 1.45 -24.45
C GLU A 561 8.46 2.87 -24.10
N GLN A 562 8.97 3.08 -22.88
CA GLN A 562 9.54 4.36 -22.43
C GLN A 562 10.79 4.77 -23.22
N SER A 563 11.57 3.81 -23.72
CA SER A 563 12.65 4.08 -24.67
C SER A 563 12.16 4.45 -26.08
N GLY A 564 10.84 4.56 -26.30
CA GLY A 564 10.24 4.90 -27.59
C GLY A 564 10.25 3.76 -28.61
N PHE A 565 10.50 2.53 -28.17
CA PHE A 565 10.55 1.39 -29.07
C PHE A 565 9.17 0.77 -29.32
N THR A 566 8.94 0.37 -30.56
CA THR A 566 7.66 -0.21 -30.98
C THR A 566 7.51 -1.67 -30.50
N LEU A 567 6.28 -2.04 -30.16
CA LEU A 567 5.88 -3.42 -29.89
C LEU A 567 5.41 -4.10 -31.18
N ALA A 568 5.68 -5.39 -31.29
CA ALA A 568 5.05 -6.27 -32.26
C ALA A 568 3.69 -6.78 -31.73
N LYS A 569 2.84 -7.26 -32.63
CA LYS A 569 1.53 -7.86 -32.33
C LYS A 569 1.39 -9.18 -33.06
N GLY A 570 0.48 -10.03 -32.57
CA GLY A 570 0.15 -11.31 -33.20
C GLY A 570 0.63 -12.51 -32.40
N LYS A 571 0.64 -13.68 -33.06
CA LYS A 571 0.89 -14.97 -32.44
C LYS A 571 2.38 -15.25 -32.31
N ALA A 572 2.74 -16.07 -31.33
CA ALA A 572 4.12 -16.49 -31.09
C ALA A 572 4.75 -17.14 -32.33
N PRO A 573 6.05 -16.88 -32.62
CA PRO A 573 6.75 -17.57 -33.68
C PRO A 573 6.76 -19.08 -33.44
N GLN A 574 6.74 -19.88 -34.51
CA GLN A 574 6.95 -21.32 -34.40
C GLN A 574 8.45 -21.64 -34.41
N ALA A 575 8.93 -22.37 -33.40
CA ALA A 575 10.32 -22.82 -33.33
C ALA A 575 10.47 -24.24 -33.90
N LYS A 576 11.71 -24.59 -34.26
CA LYS A 576 12.09 -25.97 -34.61
C LYS A 576 12.33 -26.79 -33.33
N VAL A 577 12.01 -28.08 -33.41
CA VAL A 577 12.20 -29.04 -32.30
C VAL A 577 13.69 -29.28 -32.07
N ASN A 578 14.16 -29.15 -30.83
CA ASN A 578 15.50 -29.56 -30.41
C ASN A 578 15.42 -30.16 -29.01
N ASP A 579 15.82 -31.41 -28.82
CA ASP A 579 15.94 -31.97 -27.47
C ASP A 579 16.95 -31.15 -26.64
N TYR A 580 16.58 -30.82 -25.40
CA TYR A 580 17.45 -30.07 -24.50
C TYR A 580 18.17 -31.02 -23.52
N PRO A 581 19.51 -31.06 -23.50
CA PRO A 581 20.26 -31.92 -22.57
C PRO A 581 20.17 -31.37 -21.14
N VAL A 582 19.66 -32.19 -20.22
CA VAL A 582 19.45 -31.79 -18.81
C VAL A 582 20.72 -31.99 -18.00
N LYS A 583 21.21 -30.92 -17.38
CA LYS A 583 22.20 -30.99 -16.30
C LYS A 583 21.54 -30.44 -15.03
N ALA A 584 20.84 -31.34 -14.33
CA ALA A 584 19.99 -30.96 -13.21
C ALA A 584 20.79 -30.21 -12.12
N THR A 585 20.29 -29.05 -11.74
CA THR A 585 20.70 -28.35 -10.51
C THR A 585 19.46 -28.16 -9.64
N ASN A 586 19.64 -28.18 -8.32
CA ASN A 586 18.52 -27.97 -7.40
C ASN A 586 18.86 -26.89 -6.36
N PRO A 587 18.40 -25.65 -6.57
CA PRO A 587 18.52 -24.58 -5.58
C PRO A 587 17.38 -24.57 -4.56
N LEU A 588 16.40 -25.47 -4.67
CA LEU A 588 15.21 -25.50 -3.83
C LEU A 588 15.50 -26.13 -2.46
N VAL A 589 14.80 -25.64 -1.44
CA VAL A 589 14.76 -26.19 -0.10
C VAL A 589 13.31 -26.23 0.39
N ASP A 590 12.97 -27.27 1.13
CA ASP A 590 11.66 -27.45 1.76
C ASP A 590 11.65 -26.91 3.20
N ASN A 591 10.50 -27.02 3.87
CA ASN A 591 10.32 -26.59 5.26
C ASN A 591 11.32 -27.26 6.22
N HIS A 592 11.54 -28.57 6.09
CA HIS A 592 12.45 -29.31 6.96
C HIS A 592 13.90 -28.87 6.79
N GLY A 593 14.37 -28.70 5.55
CA GLY A 593 15.71 -28.21 5.26
C GLY A 593 15.93 -26.78 5.78
N ILE A 594 14.89 -25.93 5.77
CA ILE A 594 14.97 -24.60 6.39
C ILE A 594 15.17 -24.73 7.90
N ILE A 595 14.37 -25.55 8.58
CA ILE A 595 14.47 -25.76 10.03
C ILE A 595 15.86 -26.27 10.41
N GLU A 596 16.40 -27.24 9.67
CA GLU A 596 17.74 -27.79 9.90
C GLU A 596 18.85 -26.74 9.71
N LEU A 597 18.81 -26.01 8.59
CA LEU A 597 19.82 -24.99 8.27
C LEU A 597 19.76 -23.79 9.22
N MET A 598 18.58 -23.40 9.67
CA MET A 598 18.40 -22.36 10.68
C MET A 598 18.87 -22.84 12.06
N GLY A 599 18.45 -24.03 12.49
CA GLY A 599 18.81 -24.60 13.79
C GLY A 599 20.31 -24.83 13.96
N SER A 600 21.03 -25.10 12.86
CA SER A 600 22.50 -25.21 12.83
C SER A 600 23.23 -23.87 12.65
N GLY A 601 22.51 -22.75 12.53
CA GLY A 601 23.09 -21.43 12.28
C GLY A 601 23.73 -21.25 10.90
N GLN A 602 23.47 -22.18 9.97
CA GLN A 602 24.05 -22.24 8.62
C GLN A 602 23.22 -21.49 7.57
N ALA A 603 22.10 -20.87 7.94
CA ALA A 603 21.32 -20.06 7.03
C ALA A 603 20.74 -18.81 7.68
N ILE A 604 20.45 -17.83 6.83
CA ILE A 604 19.49 -16.76 7.11
C ILE A 604 18.31 -16.93 6.15
N VAL A 605 17.10 -16.70 6.63
CA VAL A 605 15.90 -16.67 5.79
C VAL A 605 15.54 -15.22 5.49
N VAL A 606 15.32 -14.90 4.22
CA VAL A 606 14.93 -13.57 3.73
C VAL A 606 13.53 -13.67 3.14
N ASP A 607 12.58 -13.01 3.78
CA ASP A 607 11.20 -12.91 3.34
C ASP A 607 11.01 -11.65 2.49
N VAL A 608 10.73 -11.86 1.19
CA VAL A 608 10.63 -10.77 0.20
C VAL A 608 9.22 -10.25 -0.02
N ARG A 609 8.27 -10.62 0.85
CA ARG A 609 6.92 -10.04 0.86
C ARG A 609 6.92 -8.64 1.48
N ASN A 610 5.82 -7.92 1.30
CA ASN A 610 5.64 -6.65 2.00
C ASN A 610 5.60 -6.84 3.52
N ALA A 611 5.94 -5.79 4.27
CA ALA A 611 6.07 -5.87 5.72
C ALA A 611 4.75 -6.22 6.43
N ALA A 612 3.58 -5.90 5.86
CA ALA A 612 2.31 -6.29 6.45
C ALA A 612 2.02 -7.79 6.34
N GLN A 613 2.46 -8.45 5.27
CA GLN A 613 2.39 -9.91 5.19
C GLN A 613 3.33 -10.57 6.19
N HIS A 614 4.58 -10.09 6.25
CA HIS A 614 5.59 -10.60 7.17
C HIS A 614 5.18 -10.46 8.64
N ASN A 615 4.69 -9.28 9.05
CA ASN A 615 4.25 -9.01 10.43
C ASN A 615 2.90 -9.66 10.77
N GLY A 616 2.22 -10.28 9.80
CA GLY A 616 0.95 -11.00 10.02
C GLY A 616 -0.31 -10.16 10.06
N HIS A 617 -0.23 -8.85 9.81
CA HIS A 617 -1.39 -7.98 9.69
C HIS A 617 -2.13 -8.13 8.35
N MET A 618 -1.51 -8.75 7.36
CA MET A 618 -2.11 -9.03 6.05
C MET A 618 -1.81 -10.47 5.65
N LYS A 619 -2.76 -11.13 4.99
CA LYS A 619 -2.52 -12.42 4.34
C LYS A 619 -2.84 -12.34 2.85
N ARG A 620 -2.32 -13.28 2.08
CA ARG A 620 -2.75 -13.51 0.70
C ARG A 620 -3.92 -14.49 0.77
N SER A 621 -5.15 -13.97 0.82
CA SER A 621 -6.35 -14.72 1.19
C SER A 621 -6.65 -15.91 0.29
N ASP A 622 -6.29 -15.83 -0.99
CA ASP A 622 -6.47 -16.88 -2.00
C ASP A 622 -5.53 -18.08 -1.83
N ILE A 623 -4.47 -17.96 -1.01
CA ILE A 623 -3.38 -18.95 -0.98
C ILE A 623 -2.98 -19.36 0.45
N THR A 624 -2.99 -18.42 1.38
CA THR A 624 -2.32 -18.57 2.68
C THR A 624 -3.34 -18.73 3.79
N LYS A 625 -3.14 -19.72 4.68
CA LYS A 625 -4.09 -19.98 5.78
C LYS A 625 -4.09 -18.83 6.79
N LYS A 626 -2.91 -18.30 7.12
CA LYS A 626 -2.70 -17.19 8.07
C LYS A 626 -1.66 -16.19 7.58
N GLY A 627 -1.68 -14.99 8.16
CA GLY A 627 -0.57 -14.03 8.06
C GLY A 627 0.61 -14.46 8.94
N GLY A 628 1.76 -13.81 8.76
CA GLY A 628 2.96 -13.99 9.59
C GLY A 628 4.16 -14.33 8.73
N SER A 629 5.25 -14.74 9.37
CA SER A 629 6.49 -15.12 8.71
C SER A 629 7.15 -16.30 9.39
N ILE A 630 8.14 -16.89 8.71
CA ILE A 630 9.03 -17.88 9.30
C ILE A 630 9.71 -17.23 10.51
N PRO A 631 9.77 -17.88 11.69
CA PRO A 631 10.42 -17.32 12.87
C PRO A 631 11.83 -16.82 12.54
N GLU A 632 12.22 -15.67 13.09
CA GLU A 632 13.54 -15.05 12.90
C GLU A 632 13.92 -14.65 11.46
N SER A 633 13.03 -14.86 10.47
CA SER A 633 13.30 -14.43 9.09
C SER A 633 13.42 -12.91 8.97
N LEU A 634 14.27 -12.46 8.05
CA LEU A 634 14.51 -11.05 7.77
C LEU A 634 13.47 -10.53 6.77
N SER A 635 12.71 -9.51 7.15
CA SER A 635 11.85 -8.79 6.22
C SER A 635 12.66 -7.90 5.26
N PHE A 636 12.61 -8.23 3.96
CA PHE A 636 13.24 -7.46 2.89
C PHE A 636 12.33 -7.46 1.64
N PRO A 637 11.28 -6.61 1.59
CA PRO A 637 10.35 -6.60 0.46
C PRO A 637 11.07 -6.45 -0.89
N LEU A 638 10.70 -7.25 -1.90
CA LEU A 638 11.32 -7.21 -3.25
C LEU A 638 11.30 -5.81 -3.85
N GLN A 639 10.25 -5.03 -3.59
CA GLN A 639 10.12 -3.65 -4.08
C GLN A 639 11.22 -2.71 -3.55
N THR A 640 12.05 -3.16 -2.60
CA THR A 640 13.22 -2.42 -2.12
C THR A 640 14.34 -2.33 -3.16
N VAL A 641 14.46 -3.27 -4.09
CA VAL A 641 15.57 -3.33 -5.07
C VAL A 641 15.24 -2.74 -6.44
N VAL A 642 13.99 -2.31 -6.64
CA VAL A 642 13.52 -1.65 -7.86
C VAL A 642 13.08 -0.22 -7.56
N ASP A 643 13.16 0.67 -8.55
CA ASP A 643 12.59 2.01 -8.47
C ASP A 643 11.10 2.06 -8.84
N GLY A 644 10.53 3.27 -8.90
CA GLY A 644 9.10 3.46 -9.20
C GLY A 644 8.70 3.10 -10.62
N GLU A 645 9.68 3.00 -11.51
CA GLU A 645 9.54 2.65 -12.91
C GLU A 645 9.74 1.14 -13.13
N GLY A 646 10.09 0.42 -12.07
CA GLY A 646 10.35 -1.03 -12.09
C GLY A 646 11.76 -1.38 -12.57
N MET A 647 12.67 -0.41 -12.67
CA MET A 647 14.07 -0.64 -12.99
C MET A 647 14.80 -1.14 -11.75
N ILE A 648 15.72 -2.09 -11.93
CA ILE A 648 16.58 -2.53 -10.83
C ILE A 648 17.56 -1.39 -10.49
N HIS A 649 17.83 -1.15 -9.21
CA HIS A 649 18.79 -0.12 -8.81
C HIS A 649 20.22 -0.38 -9.33
N SER A 650 21.09 0.63 -9.27
CA SER A 650 22.52 0.46 -9.59
C SER A 650 23.19 -0.55 -8.64
N ASP A 651 24.26 -1.20 -9.11
CA ASP A 651 24.96 -2.23 -8.35
C ASP A 651 25.46 -1.72 -6.98
N GLU A 652 25.97 -0.50 -6.94
CA GLU A 652 26.39 0.16 -5.70
C GLU A 652 25.23 0.32 -4.70
N ARG A 653 24.06 0.72 -5.20
CA ARG A 653 22.87 0.90 -4.36
C ARG A 653 22.30 -0.44 -3.91
N LEU A 654 22.32 -1.46 -4.77
CA LEU A 654 21.95 -2.83 -4.39
C LEU A 654 22.86 -3.39 -3.30
N SER A 655 24.18 -3.26 -3.47
CA SER A 655 25.16 -3.67 -2.47
C SER A 655 24.91 -2.99 -1.12
N TRP A 656 24.66 -1.67 -1.13
CA TRP A 656 24.28 -0.94 0.09
C TRP A 656 22.96 -1.41 0.72
N LEU A 657 21.92 -1.64 -0.08
CA LEU A 657 20.62 -2.11 0.41
C LEU A 657 20.72 -3.49 1.07
N LEU A 658 21.47 -4.40 0.45
CA LEU A 658 21.68 -5.76 0.96
C LEU A 658 22.54 -5.75 2.22
N SER A 659 23.67 -5.05 2.22
CA SER A 659 24.55 -4.98 3.39
C SER A 659 23.89 -4.32 4.60
N THR A 660 23.11 -3.26 4.39
CA THR A 660 22.37 -2.61 5.49
C THR A 660 21.18 -3.42 6.00
N ALA A 661 20.71 -4.40 5.24
CA ALA A 661 19.70 -5.37 5.66
C ALA A 661 20.31 -6.61 6.33
N GLY A 662 21.64 -6.76 6.34
CA GLY A 662 22.32 -7.95 6.85
C GLY A 662 22.40 -9.10 5.85
N ILE A 663 22.10 -8.86 4.57
CA ILE A 663 22.15 -9.84 3.48
C ILE A 663 23.53 -9.76 2.82
N ASN A 664 24.54 -10.30 3.52
CA ASN A 664 25.92 -10.27 3.07
C ASN A 664 26.31 -11.59 2.40
N GLN A 665 27.22 -11.54 1.42
CA GLN A 665 27.83 -12.76 0.89
C GLN A 665 28.60 -13.47 2.00
N SER A 666 28.32 -14.75 2.19
CA SER A 666 29.01 -15.60 3.18
C SER A 666 29.25 -16.98 2.60
N ARG A 667 30.46 -17.51 2.84
CA ARG A 667 30.78 -18.91 2.54
C ARG A 667 30.21 -19.87 3.58
N GLU A 668 29.93 -19.38 4.79
CA GLU A 668 29.46 -20.18 5.92
C GLU A 668 27.93 -20.26 5.97
N LYS A 669 27.25 -19.15 5.65
CA LYS A 669 25.79 -19.05 5.74
C LYS A 669 25.15 -19.01 4.36
N LYS A 670 24.14 -19.85 4.18
CA LYS A 670 23.23 -19.84 3.03
C LYS A 670 22.22 -18.71 3.19
N ILE A 671 21.82 -18.11 2.07
CA ILE A 671 20.67 -17.20 2.03
C ILE A 671 19.50 -17.99 1.48
N ILE A 672 18.46 -18.19 2.28
CA ILE A 672 17.22 -18.82 1.83
C ILE A 672 16.20 -17.74 1.56
N VAL A 673 15.72 -17.62 0.33
CA VAL A 673 14.72 -16.64 -0.05
C VAL A 673 13.33 -17.27 -0.02
N THR A 674 12.35 -16.58 0.57
CA THR A 674 10.96 -17.03 0.64
C THR A 674 9.97 -15.92 0.30
N CYS A 675 8.77 -16.29 -0.15
CA CYS A 675 7.66 -15.36 -0.33
C CYS A 675 6.31 -16.04 -0.04
N ASN A 676 5.26 -15.81 -0.85
CA ASN A 676 4.00 -16.56 -0.71
C ASN A 676 4.03 -17.89 -1.48
N THR A 677 4.59 -17.92 -2.70
CA THR A 677 4.45 -19.03 -3.68
C THR A 677 5.65 -19.08 -4.65
N ASN A 678 6.86 -18.90 -4.15
CA ASN A 678 8.12 -18.81 -4.92
C ASN A 678 8.26 -17.65 -5.95
N MET A 679 7.17 -17.06 -6.46
CA MET A 679 7.23 -15.99 -7.50
C MET A 679 8.22 -14.85 -7.21
N LEU A 680 8.04 -14.15 -6.09
CA LEU A 680 8.93 -13.02 -5.72
C LEU A 680 10.31 -13.52 -5.28
N ALA A 681 10.37 -14.72 -4.69
CA ALA A 681 11.61 -15.32 -4.23
C ALA A 681 12.54 -15.69 -5.39
N ALA A 682 11.98 -16.21 -6.49
CA ALA A 682 12.72 -16.53 -7.71
C ALA A 682 13.24 -15.28 -8.44
N GLU A 683 12.45 -14.19 -8.44
CA GLU A 683 12.91 -12.89 -8.97
C GLU A 683 14.08 -12.34 -8.14
N PHE A 684 13.97 -12.38 -6.81
CA PHE A 684 15.06 -11.94 -5.95
C PHE A 684 16.29 -12.86 -6.05
N TYR A 685 16.09 -14.18 -6.19
CA TYR A 685 17.16 -15.13 -6.48
C TYR A 685 17.92 -14.77 -7.76
N MET A 686 17.21 -14.46 -8.85
CA MET A 686 17.83 -14.00 -10.09
C MET A 686 18.68 -12.75 -9.89
N ILE A 687 18.21 -11.78 -9.09
CA ILE A 687 18.95 -10.55 -8.76
C ILE A 687 20.20 -10.87 -7.91
N LEU A 688 20.08 -11.78 -6.93
CA LEU A 688 21.23 -12.22 -6.12
C LEU A 688 22.26 -12.97 -6.99
N THR A 689 21.82 -13.83 -7.91
CA THR A 689 22.71 -14.49 -8.88
C THR A 689 23.40 -13.47 -9.77
N TYR A 690 22.67 -12.46 -10.28
CA TYR A 690 23.26 -11.35 -11.03
C TYR A 690 24.37 -10.68 -10.24
N LEU A 691 24.17 -10.42 -8.94
CA LEU A 691 25.16 -9.78 -8.06
C LEU A 691 26.32 -10.72 -7.63
N GLY A 692 26.35 -11.96 -8.12
CA GLY A 692 27.39 -12.93 -7.82
C GLY A 692 27.25 -13.58 -6.44
N TYR A 693 26.03 -13.75 -5.92
CA TYR A 693 25.78 -14.53 -4.71
C TYR A 693 25.64 -16.02 -5.07
N ASP A 694 26.63 -16.82 -4.66
CA ASP A 694 26.69 -18.24 -5.05
C ASP A 694 25.98 -19.20 -4.08
N ASN A 695 25.76 -18.78 -2.83
CA ASN A 695 25.22 -19.63 -1.76
C ASN A 695 23.76 -19.29 -1.42
N VAL A 696 22.91 -19.25 -2.45
CA VAL A 696 21.50 -18.90 -2.34
C VAL A 696 20.62 -20.12 -2.59
N ARG A 697 19.60 -20.29 -1.76
CA ARG A 697 18.55 -21.30 -1.87
C ARG A 697 17.18 -20.61 -1.93
N ILE A 698 16.20 -21.33 -2.46
CA ILE A 698 14.82 -20.86 -2.59
C ILE A 698 13.93 -21.79 -1.79
N HIS A 699 13.10 -21.22 -0.92
CA HIS A 699 12.02 -21.94 -0.28
C HIS A 699 10.87 -22.16 -1.28
N ASP A 700 10.73 -23.37 -1.81
CA ASP A 700 9.80 -23.65 -2.92
C ASP A 700 8.33 -23.47 -2.52
N GLY A 701 7.85 -24.22 -1.51
CA GLY A 701 6.47 -24.09 -1.03
C GLY A 701 6.16 -22.76 -0.34
N SER A 702 7.21 -22.02 0.05
CA SER A 702 7.09 -20.65 0.54
C SER A 702 6.12 -20.54 1.73
N TRP A 703 5.57 -19.35 2.00
CA TRP A 703 4.61 -19.18 3.09
C TRP A 703 3.31 -19.98 2.92
N ALA A 704 2.91 -20.32 1.68
CA ALA A 704 1.73 -21.14 1.43
C ALA A 704 1.86 -22.51 2.10
N GLU A 705 2.97 -23.22 1.86
CA GLU A 705 3.27 -24.50 2.50
C GLU A 705 3.53 -24.32 4.00
N TRP A 706 4.41 -23.40 4.39
CA TRP A 706 4.76 -23.18 5.80
C TRP A 706 3.56 -22.87 6.69
N SER A 707 2.66 -21.98 6.24
CA SER A 707 1.46 -21.61 7.01
C SER A 707 0.40 -22.70 7.04
N ALA A 708 0.47 -23.67 6.12
CA ALA A 708 -0.40 -24.83 6.11
C ALA A 708 0.09 -25.94 7.03
N GLU A 709 1.41 -26.11 7.16
CA GLU A 709 2.07 -27.13 7.97
C GLU A 709 2.23 -26.71 9.45
N PHE A 710 2.68 -25.48 9.72
CA PHE A 710 3.00 -25.02 11.08
C PHE A 710 1.94 -24.03 11.59
N GLN A 711 1.22 -24.43 12.64
CA GLN A 711 0.16 -23.63 13.29
C GLN A 711 0.69 -22.63 14.30
#